data_AF-A0A523CHE1-F1
#
_entry.id   AF-A0A523CHE1-F1
#
_cell.length_a   1.000
_cell.length_b   1.000
_cell.length_c   1.000
_cell.angle_alpha   90.00
_cell.angle_beta   90.00
_cell.angle_gamma   90.00
#
_symmetry.space_group_name_H-M   'P 1'
#
loop_
_entity.id
_entity.type
_entity.pdbx_description
1 polymer ?
#
loop_
_entity_poly.entity_id
_entity_poly.type
_entity_poly.pdbx_seq_one_letter_code
_entity_poly.pdbx_strand_id
1 'polypeptide(L)'
;MRGSGARSRFMHILLVFVLSFSVVPALAVGVTPAPAVRLGGAPIKAPQGVPVDAAGHPYVEGEVLVKFSAGVSATSVSEAHKKLGATVIAKSEGVPGLQKARVPKGLSADAAARRYREMPGVAYAQPNYLHSITAMPDDPRLPELWGMNNEGQTGGLEDADIDAPAAWDTQTGSSDVVVAVIDTGVDYRHPDLADNMWVNAGEIAGNGIDDDENGYVDDVYGYDFYNYDGDPLDDHSHGTHCSGTIGGVGDNGIGVAGVAWDVRIMALKFLSADGFGDTWAAVEAINYADMMGADIMSNSWGGGPWEQVLYDAIANTDVLFVAAAGNDSMDADSFGFYPSGYDLPNIVSVGATDHNDELAWFSNWGQTTVDVFAPGDEVLSTVAGPAPSFMPKVTNQLSVSACDNAADWDLTSYVKLPWKVSSDWYSSEPAALVAMQYKNDEDAWARLNAPVDLSGMTDPVLRFQAIYETEAGFDFLNAWASNDGVAWTKVAERSGYSGGMVTVDADLGAFAGDSTVYLAFSLSSDDSIDSKFGHLGAMVDDVEVVELASFLREDFSDLSAWDADDYAVTPWALTSKWVVSAPSAAGVIGYGDNERSLLKLADPMDLSAVTGDISALFKAFYETEPNVDFLSVLASTDGTNWTTLSSFSGFSGEWEPGFVPVSANLSAYAGEPSVYLAFMFESDMSVSSDVGLTGVAVDDLTVVEGTWSEADYSDAYALFSGTSMATPHVSGIAALVLSQWPDATTADLKNAIMLSADKLPQLDGRCVSGGRANAAAALGDVFAPVVTDDNAGSYTGVAEIALTATDDSGVASISYAFDGASPTTVGEASTVAIMKIPAKSHTLTYWAEDTLGNVSEPVTVEFELLRGTPRSESVAGSNRYATSVAASQKSYPDGASTVVIATGRNWPDALGGTALAGVVDGPILLTDPARMPAVVLAEVERLDPSRVYVLGSQSAVGSYVIGQIMDTITSGTLTRLSGANRYETAEAIAAEVIALSPEYDGTVLVATGANYPDALAAAPLAAHKGWPVVLANPSGATDIPEEASSAVILGGPGAVSSSMEAALRGRLGEANVQRKGGVDRYETAAIVAAYGISNGLHWDGVGIATGVSFADALSGGVMLGRQHSPMLLTDPNVLSAAVRGPLWVNKKSIQTVQFIGGTSAVSTAVRSQVMRAIQ
;
A
#
# COMPACT_ATOMS: atom_id res chain seq x y z
N MET A 1 -49.40 16.12 4.62
CA MET A 1 -50.43 15.33 3.91
C MET A 1 -49.79 13.99 3.57
N ARG A 2 -50.47 12.90 3.98
CA ARG A 2 -50.46 11.50 3.47
C ARG A 2 -49.14 10.97 2.90
N GLY A 3 -48.44 9.99 3.48
CA GLY A 3 -48.85 8.77 4.22
C GLY A 3 -48.26 7.58 3.44
N SER A 4 -47.95 6.41 4.00
CA SER A 4 -48.07 5.82 5.33
C SER A 4 -47.72 4.33 5.19
N GLY A 5 -47.12 3.71 6.21
CA GLY A 5 -47.12 2.25 6.40
C GLY A 5 -46.04 1.82 7.38
N ALA A 6 -46.16 2.03 8.70
CA ALA A 6 -46.97 1.24 9.66
C ALA A 6 -46.68 -0.27 9.55
N ARG A 7 -46.24 -1.00 10.59
CA ARG A 7 -46.75 -1.03 11.97
C ARG A 7 -45.76 -1.64 12.97
N SER A 8 -45.70 -0.99 14.13
CA SER A 8 -45.33 -1.55 15.44
C SER A 8 -46.49 -2.38 16.04
N ARG A 9 -46.19 -3.36 16.91
CA ARG A 9 -46.63 -3.45 18.34
C ARG A 9 -46.67 -4.89 18.88
N PHE A 10 -46.13 -5.12 20.07
CA PHE A 10 -46.81 -5.51 21.34
C PHE A 10 -45.73 -5.94 22.38
N MET A 11 -45.43 -5.14 23.43
CA MET A 11 -46.05 -5.08 24.79
C MET A 11 -45.36 -6.05 25.79
N HIS A 12 -44.43 -5.61 26.65
CA HIS A 12 -44.55 -5.00 28.00
C HIS A 12 -44.78 -5.97 29.19
N ILE A 13 -44.04 -5.68 30.29
CA ILE A 13 -44.31 -5.94 31.75
C ILE A 13 -43.79 -7.27 32.32
N LEU A 14 -43.21 -7.41 33.53
CA LEU A 14 -42.66 -6.54 34.60
C LEU A 14 -42.35 -7.45 35.82
N LEU A 15 -41.25 -7.19 36.57
CA LEU A 15 -41.01 -7.39 38.03
C LEU A 15 -41.16 -8.81 38.68
N VAL A 16 -40.47 -9.30 39.73
CA VAL A 16 -39.25 -9.01 40.56
C VAL A 16 -39.45 -9.69 41.96
N PHE A 17 -38.35 -9.93 42.71
CA PHE A 17 -38.20 -10.28 44.16
C PHE A 17 -38.48 -11.77 44.58
N VAL A 18 -37.70 -12.51 45.42
CA VAL A 18 -36.38 -12.32 46.08
C VAL A 18 -35.93 -13.51 46.99
N LEU A 19 -34.62 -13.52 47.35
CA LEU A 19 -33.89 -14.06 48.55
C LEU A 19 -33.89 -15.60 48.79
N SER A 20 -32.82 -16.27 49.27
CA SER A 20 -31.68 -15.82 50.12
C SER A 20 -30.67 -16.96 50.38
N PHE A 21 -29.39 -16.57 50.64
CA PHE A 21 -28.38 -17.14 51.58
C PHE A 21 -27.88 -18.59 51.36
N SER A 22 -26.59 -18.97 51.47
CA SER A 22 -25.30 -18.37 51.88
C SER A 22 -24.17 -19.35 51.49
N VAL A 23 -22.94 -18.84 51.37
CA VAL A 23 -21.66 -19.35 51.94
C VAL A 23 -20.49 -19.00 50.98
N VAL A 24 -19.74 -18.00 51.41
CA VAL A 24 -18.35 -17.63 51.06
C VAL A 24 -17.44 -18.52 51.96
N PRO A 25 -16.21 -19.00 51.59
CA PRO A 25 -15.12 -18.11 51.20
C PRO A 25 -14.01 -18.65 50.27
N ALA A 26 -13.30 -17.69 49.65
CA ALA A 26 -11.85 -17.49 49.76
C ALA A 26 -11.25 -17.04 48.41
N LEU A 27 -10.72 -15.82 48.44
CA LEU A 27 -9.83 -15.28 47.43
C LEU A 27 -8.62 -16.21 47.19
N ALA A 28 -8.29 -16.39 45.92
CA ALA A 28 -6.91 -16.54 45.48
C ALA A 28 -6.70 -15.55 44.32
N VAL A 29 -6.14 -14.40 44.65
CA VAL A 29 -5.45 -13.55 43.68
C VAL A 29 -4.21 -14.34 43.26
N GLY A 30 -4.31 -15.00 42.11
CA GLY A 30 -3.17 -15.53 41.39
C GLY A 30 -2.94 -14.63 40.19
N VAL A 31 -1.94 -13.75 40.31
CA VAL A 31 -1.29 -13.10 39.18
C VAL A 31 -0.92 -14.19 38.17
N THR A 32 -1.64 -14.29 37.06
CA THR A 32 -1.12 -14.99 35.88
C THR A 32 -0.23 -14.00 35.14
N PRO A 33 1.02 -14.36 34.78
CA PRO A 33 1.80 -13.54 33.87
C PRO A 33 0.98 -13.37 32.59
N ALA A 34 1.03 -12.18 32.00
CA ALA A 34 0.62 -12.00 30.62
C ALA A 34 1.21 -13.17 29.80
N PRO A 35 0.42 -13.81 28.90
CA PRO A 35 1.00 -14.78 28.00
C PRO A 35 2.16 -14.08 27.30
N ALA A 36 3.33 -14.70 27.31
CA ALA A 36 4.40 -14.29 26.43
C ALA A 36 3.80 -14.27 25.01
N VAL A 37 3.59 -13.07 24.47
CA VAL A 37 3.26 -12.86 23.07
C VAL A 37 4.41 -13.48 22.31
N ARG A 38 4.17 -14.69 21.79
CA ARG A 38 5.03 -15.27 20.79
C ARG A 38 4.61 -14.60 19.50
N LEU A 39 5.47 -13.70 19.06
CA LEU A 39 5.64 -13.30 17.65
C LEU A 39 5.36 -14.52 16.77
N GLY A 40 4.28 -14.46 15.99
CA GLY A 40 3.95 -15.44 14.99
C GLY A 40 3.58 -14.68 13.73
N GLY A 41 4.26 -14.97 12.63
CA GLY A 41 3.86 -14.51 11.30
C GLY A 41 2.41 -14.89 11.00
N ALA A 42 1.81 -14.20 10.03
CA ALA A 42 0.41 -14.33 9.67
C ALA A 42 -0.04 -15.82 9.59
N PRO A 43 -1.11 -16.21 10.32
CA PRO A 43 -1.69 -17.54 10.18
C PRO A 43 -2.22 -17.76 8.76
N ILE A 44 -1.87 -18.90 8.16
CA ILE A 44 -2.58 -19.46 7.00
C ILE A 44 -4.09 -19.44 7.30
N LYS A 45 -4.90 -18.86 6.40
CA LYS A 45 -6.35 -18.60 6.58
C LYS A 45 -7.11 -19.91 6.86
N ALA A 46 -7.34 -20.21 8.14
CA ALA A 46 -8.12 -21.35 8.58
C ALA A 46 -9.61 -21.18 8.21
N PRO A 47 -10.35 -22.24 7.80
CA PRO A 47 -11.80 -22.16 7.65
C PRO A 47 -12.46 -21.63 8.93
N GLN A 48 -13.44 -20.72 8.79
CA GLN A 48 -14.05 -20.02 9.92
C GLN A 48 -14.55 -20.99 11.01
N GLY A 49 -14.03 -20.85 12.24
CA GLY A 49 -14.37 -21.70 13.38
C GLY A 49 -13.46 -22.91 13.61
N VAL A 50 -12.39 -23.08 12.82
CA VAL A 50 -11.36 -24.10 13.03
C VAL A 50 -10.31 -23.62 14.04
N PRO A 51 -9.90 -24.45 15.03
CA PRO A 51 -8.83 -24.08 15.96
C PRO A 51 -7.45 -24.02 15.29
N VAL A 52 -6.66 -23.01 15.66
CA VAL A 52 -5.26 -22.84 15.23
C VAL A 52 -4.28 -23.03 16.39
N ASP A 53 -3.02 -23.33 16.09
CA ASP A 53 -1.96 -23.42 17.10
C ASP A 53 -1.32 -22.05 17.39
N ALA A 54 -0.30 -22.03 18.24
CA ALA A 54 0.38 -20.79 18.61
C ALA A 54 1.17 -20.13 17.46
N ALA A 55 1.31 -20.80 16.32
CA ALA A 55 1.92 -20.30 15.10
C ALA A 55 0.89 -20.14 13.97
N GLY A 56 -0.42 -20.17 14.28
CA GLY A 56 -1.48 -19.93 13.31
C GLY A 56 -1.90 -21.13 12.45
N HIS A 57 -1.30 -22.31 12.61
CA HIS A 57 -1.63 -23.45 11.75
C HIS A 57 -2.97 -24.11 12.14
N PRO A 58 -3.92 -24.28 11.21
CA PRO A 58 -5.21 -24.92 11.49
C PRO A 58 -5.05 -26.41 11.82
N TYR A 59 -5.79 -26.91 12.81
CA TYR A 59 -5.82 -28.32 13.17
C TYR A 59 -7.21 -28.84 13.52
N VAL A 60 -7.37 -30.17 13.50
CA VAL A 60 -8.61 -30.84 13.89
C VAL A 60 -8.81 -30.74 15.42
N GLU A 61 -9.90 -30.10 15.84
CA GLU A 61 -10.20 -29.90 17.27
C GLU A 61 -10.17 -31.23 18.05
N GLY A 62 -9.34 -31.25 19.11
CA GLY A 62 -9.25 -32.38 20.02
C GLY A 62 -8.52 -33.61 19.47
N GLU A 63 -7.85 -33.56 18.31
CA GLU A 63 -7.02 -34.65 17.78
C GLU A 63 -5.52 -34.33 17.85
N VAL A 64 -4.74 -35.27 18.39
CA VAL A 64 -3.29 -35.18 18.49
C VAL A 64 -2.63 -36.42 17.86
N LEU A 65 -1.54 -36.19 17.14
CA LEU A 65 -0.66 -37.23 16.62
C LEU A 65 0.53 -37.37 17.59
N VAL A 66 0.75 -38.56 18.13
CA VAL A 66 1.85 -38.85 19.06
C VAL A 66 2.61 -40.09 18.63
N LYS A 67 3.92 -39.96 18.47
CA LYS A 67 4.83 -41.08 18.18
C LYS A 67 5.58 -41.47 19.44
N PHE A 68 5.51 -42.74 19.80
CA PHE A 68 6.34 -43.33 20.85
C PHE A 68 7.61 -43.96 20.27
N SER A 69 8.73 -43.81 20.97
CA SER A 69 10.01 -44.38 20.59
C SER A 69 9.99 -45.92 20.59
N ALA A 70 10.86 -46.53 19.79
CA ALA A 70 11.00 -47.98 19.77
C ALA A 70 11.41 -48.52 21.15
N GLY A 71 10.75 -49.59 21.60
CA GLY A 71 11.02 -50.22 22.90
C GLY A 71 10.17 -49.73 24.08
N VAL A 72 9.32 -48.72 23.89
CA VAL A 72 8.36 -48.30 24.92
C VAL A 72 7.27 -49.37 25.09
N SER A 73 7.04 -49.80 26.33
CA SER A 73 6.07 -50.86 26.62
C SER A 73 4.63 -50.41 26.34
N ALA A 74 3.76 -51.35 25.93
CA ALA A 74 2.35 -51.06 25.71
C ALA A 74 1.65 -50.49 26.96
N THR A 75 2.09 -50.89 28.15
CA THR A 75 1.60 -50.36 29.43
C THR A 75 1.97 -48.88 29.59
N SER A 76 3.22 -48.50 29.31
CA SER A 76 3.69 -47.11 29.37
C SER A 76 2.98 -46.21 28.37
N VAL A 77 2.71 -46.72 27.16
CA VAL A 77 1.90 -46.02 26.15
C VAL A 77 0.47 -45.81 26.66
N SER A 78 -0.16 -46.84 27.23
CA SER A 78 -1.51 -46.72 27.79
C SER A 78 -1.58 -45.76 28.98
N GLU A 79 -0.54 -45.71 29.82
CA GLU A 79 -0.46 -44.77 30.95
C GLU A 79 -0.28 -43.32 30.46
N ALA A 80 0.49 -43.09 29.40
CA ALA A 80 0.66 -41.78 28.78
C ALA A 80 -0.68 -41.22 28.29
N HIS A 81 -1.46 -42.02 27.55
CA HIS A 81 -2.81 -41.62 27.11
C HIS A 81 -3.76 -41.39 28.30
N LYS A 82 -3.71 -42.27 29.30
CA LYS A 82 -4.57 -42.18 30.50
C LYS A 82 -4.28 -40.92 31.32
N LYS A 83 -3.03 -40.48 31.42
CA LYS A 83 -2.65 -39.22 32.11
C LYS A 83 -3.32 -37.98 31.51
N LEU A 84 -3.60 -37.98 30.20
CA LEU A 84 -4.26 -36.88 29.50
C LEU A 84 -5.74 -37.12 29.25
N GLY A 85 -6.29 -38.23 29.74
CA GLY A 85 -7.67 -38.63 29.45
C GLY A 85 -7.93 -38.89 27.96
N ALA A 86 -6.86 -39.13 27.19
CA ALA A 86 -6.94 -39.27 25.74
C ALA A 86 -7.33 -40.69 25.32
N THR A 87 -8.13 -40.80 24.26
CA THR A 87 -8.58 -42.06 23.68
C THR A 87 -7.87 -42.28 22.34
N VAL A 88 -7.19 -43.41 22.17
CA VAL A 88 -6.53 -43.73 20.90
C VAL A 88 -7.60 -44.01 19.84
N ILE A 89 -7.56 -43.26 18.74
CA ILE A 89 -8.48 -43.35 17.61
C ILE A 89 -7.92 -44.31 16.55
N ALA A 90 -6.64 -44.17 16.21
CA ALA A 90 -5.98 -44.95 15.17
C ALA A 90 -4.48 -45.10 15.44
N LYS A 91 -3.85 -46.07 14.78
CA LYS A 91 -2.39 -46.27 14.78
C LYS A 91 -1.91 -46.29 13.34
N SER A 92 -0.76 -45.67 13.07
CA SER A 92 -0.19 -45.66 11.73
C SER A 92 0.51 -46.99 11.43
N GLU A 93 0.23 -47.56 10.27
CA GLU A 93 0.93 -48.74 9.75
C GLU A 93 2.26 -48.35 9.07
N GLY A 94 2.32 -47.17 8.44
CA GLY A 94 3.51 -46.66 7.73
C GLY A 94 4.56 -46.00 8.64
N VAL A 95 4.16 -45.53 9.83
CA VAL A 95 5.07 -44.91 10.80
C VAL A 95 5.00 -45.66 12.13
N PRO A 96 5.90 -46.62 12.39
CA PRO A 96 5.84 -47.46 13.59
C PRO A 96 5.81 -46.65 14.89
N GLY A 97 4.84 -46.92 15.77
CA GLY A 97 4.70 -46.24 17.06
C GLY A 97 3.93 -44.91 17.02
N LEU A 98 3.51 -44.43 15.84
CA LEU A 98 2.63 -43.26 15.70
C LEU A 98 1.17 -43.63 15.96
N GLN A 99 0.50 -42.85 16.82
CA GLN A 99 -0.90 -43.02 17.18
C GLN A 99 -1.63 -41.69 17.06
N LYS A 100 -2.85 -41.75 16.54
CA LYS A 100 -3.81 -40.65 16.57
C LYS A 100 -4.68 -40.81 17.81
N ALA A 101 -4.76 -39.79 18.65
CA ALA A 101 -5.53 -39.82 19.88
C ALA A 101 -6.49 -38.61 19.98
N ARG A 102 -7.67 -38.84 20.55
CA ARG A 102 -8.65 -37.80 20.87
C ARG A 102 -8.50 -37.37 22.33
N VAL A 103 -8.40 -36.09 22.59
CA VAL A 103 -8.29 -35.52 23.94
C VAL A 103 -9.68 -35.10 24.47
N PRO A 104 -9.88 -35.04 25.79
CA PRO A 104 -11.17 -34.71 26.38
C PRO A 104 -11.54 -33.23 26.16
N LYS A 105 -12.85 -32.95 26.16
CA LYS A 105 -13.39 -31.59 26.02
C LYS A 105 -12.81 -30.66 27.10
N GLY A 106 -12.25 -29.52 26.69
CA GLY A 106 -11.57 -28.56 27.56
C GLY A 106 -10.03 -28.68 27.59
N LEU A 107 -9.45 -29.66 26.90
CA LEU A 107 -8.01 -29.73 26.62
C LEU A 107 -7.78 -29.57 25.12
N SER A 108 -7.13 -28.48 24.69
CA SER A 108 -6.80 -28.27 23.27
C SER A 108 -5.78 -29.30 22.77
N ALA A 109 -5.82 -29.59 21.47
CA ALA A 109 -4.88 -30.53 20.85
C ALA A 109 -3.43 -30.04 20.98
N ASP A 110 -3.20 -28.74 20.86
CA ASP A 110 -1.92 -28.06 21.07
C ASP A 110 -1.38 -28.22 22.51
N ALA A 111 -2.22 -27.96 23.52
CA ALA A 111 -1.85 -28.16 24.92
C ALA A 111 -1.57 -29.64 25.23
N ALA A 112 -2.31 -30.56 24.62
CA ALA A 112 -2.07 -31.99 24.76
C ALA A 112 -0.76 -32.43 24.08
N ALA A 113 -0.45 -31.91 22.89
CA ALA A 113 0.79 -32.19 22.18
C ALA A 113 2.02 -31.78 23.01
N ARG A 114 2.02 -30.58 23.61
CA ARG A 114 3.05 -30.16 24.56
C ARG A 114 3.23 -31.14 25.71
N ARG A 115 2.13 -31.55 26.35
CA ARG A 115 2.18 -32.50 27.47
C ARG A 115 2.65 -33.89 27.07
N TYR A 116 2.36 -34.35 25.86
CA TYR A 116 2.92 -35.61 25.36
C TYR A 116 4.43 -35.51 25.15
N ARG A 117 4.94 -34.40 24.60
CA ARG A 117 6.39 -34.19 24.39
C ARG A 117 7.21 -34.23 25.69
N GLU A 118 6.59 -33.93 26.83
CA GLU A 118 7.22 -34.01 28.16
C GLU A 118 7.25 -35.45 28.74
N MET A 119 6.58 -36.42 28.12
CA MET A 119 6.50 -37.78 28.65
C MET A 119 7.68 -38.65 28.21
N PRO A 120 8.30 -39.42 29.14
CA PRO A 120 9.34 -40.37 28.79
C PRO A 120 8.85 -41.39 27.75
N GLY A 121 9.60 -41.51 26.64
CA GLY A 121 9.29 -42.45 25.57
C GLY A 121 8.44 -41.89 24.42
N VAL A 122 8.03 -40.62 24.47
CA VAL A 122 7.44 -39.93 23.31
C VAL A 122 8.56 -39.34 22.46
N ALA A 123 8.60 -39.69 21.17
CA ALA A 123 9.56 -39.16 20.20
C ALA A 123 9.12 -37.78 19.69
N TYR A 124 7.84 -37.62 19.37
CA TYR A 124 7.22 -36.35 19.05
C TYR A 124 5.71 -36.41 19.28
N ALA A 125 5.10 -35.24 19.47
CA ALA A 125 3.66 -35.08 19.43
C ALA A 125 3.30 -33.69 18.89
N GLN A 126 2.23 -33.64 18.10
CA GLN A 126 1.71 -32.42 17.47
C GLN A 126 0.19 -32.50 17.30
N PRO A 127 -0.52 -31.37 17.17
CA PRO A 127 -1.89 -31.35 16.67
C PRO A 127 -2.01 -32.10 15.33
N ASN A 128 -3.21 -32.61 15.04
CA ASN A 128 -3.51 -33.14 13.71
C ASN A 128 -3.84 -31.97 12.77
N TYR A 129 -2.82 -31.37 12.14
CA TYR A 129 -2.95 -30.19 11.27
C TYR A 129 -3.80 -30.47 10.02
N LEU A 130 -4.46 -29.43 9.53
CA LEU A 130 -5.16 -29.41 8.23
C LEU A 130 -4.20 -28.89 7.16
N HIS A 131 -4.34 -29.41 5.94
CA HIS A 131 -3.59 -28.96 4.76
C HIS A 131 -4.59 -28.54 3.68
N SER A 132 -4.33 -27.45 2.96
CA SER A 132 -5.07 -26.97 1.77
C SER A 132 -4.29 -27.28 0.50
N ILE A 133 -4.96 -27.15 -0.65
CA ILE A 133 -4.33 -27.11 -1.97
C ILE A 133 -4.02 -25.62 -2.23
N THR A 134 -2.79 -25.30 -2.65
CA THR A 134 -2.37 -23.95 -3.06
C THR A 134 -3.04 -23.56 -4.38
N ALA A 135 -3.48 -22.32 -4.52
CA ALA A 135 -3.99 -21.76 -5.78
C ALA A 135 -2.83 -21.57 -6.76
N MET A 136 -2.50 -22.62 -7.52
CA MET A 136 -1.59 -22.53 -8.66
C MET A 136 -2.44 -22.46 -9.92
N PRO A 137 -2.17 -21.52 -10.82
CA PRO A 137 -2.91 -21.44 -12.07
C PRO A 137 -2.48 -22.57 -13.01
N ASP A 138 -3.32 -22.91 -13.99
CA ASP A 138 -3.08 -24.02 -14.91
C ASP A 138 -2.24 -23.66 -16.15
N ASP A 139 -1.63 -22.48 -16.15
CA ASP A 139 -0.87 -21.90 -17.26
C ASP A 139 0.39 -22.74 -17.59
N PRO A 140 0.55 -23.23 -18.85
CA PRO A 140 1.58 -24.20 -19.22
C PRO A 140 3.04 -23.78 -18.98
N ARG A 141 3.33 -22.47 -19.03
CA ARG A 141 4.67 -21.90 -18.88
C ARG A 141 4.97 -21.45 -17.45
N LEU A 142 4.02 -21.59 -16.51
CA LEU A 142 4.22 -21.25 -15.09
C LEU A 142 5.52 -21.84 -14.49
N PRO A 143 5.94 -23.08 -14.80
CA PRO A 143 7.21 -23.61 -14.29
C PRO A 143 8.45 -22.79 -14.71
N GLU A 144 8.40 -22.02 -15.79
CA GLU A 144 9.52 -21.18 -16.24
C GLU A 144 9.58 -19.83 -15.50
N LEU A 145 8.50 -19.43 -14.82
CA LEU A 145 8.37 -18.16 -14.11
C LEU A 145 9.06 -18.19 -12.73
N TRP A 146 10.39 -18.34 -12.73
CA TRP A 146 11.17 -18.42 -11.48
C TRP A 146 10.92 -17.22 -10.58
N GLY A 147 10.76 -16.01 -11.14
CA GLY A 147 10.50 -14.80 -10.36
C GLY A 147 9.20 -14.84 -9.57
N MET A 148 8.22 -15.65 -10.02
CA MET A 148 6.95 -15.87 -9.32
C MET A 148 7.07 -16.98 -8.28
N ASN A 149 7.69 -18.10 -8.65
CA ASN A 149 7.88 -19.29 -7.80
C ASN A 149 9.16 -20.04 -8.22
N ASN A 150 10.18 -20.03 -7.36
CA ASN A 150 11.49 -20.62 -7.61
C ASN A 150 11.68 -21.86 -6.74
N GLU A 151 11.47 -23.03 -7.34
CA GLU A 151 11.76 -24.33 -6.74
C GLU A 151 13.17 -24.85 -7.12
N GLY A 152 14.02 -23.96 -7.66
CA GLY A 152 15.33 -24.28 -8.24
C GLY A 152 15.26 -24.82 -9.68
N GLN A 153 14.12 -24.67 -10.35
CA GLN A 153 13.85 -25.27 -11.66
C GLN A 153 14.65 -24.65 -12.82
N THR A 154 15.14 -23.42 -12.65
CA THR A 154 16.07 -22.75 -13.56
C THR A 154 17.54 -22.93 -13.14
N GLY A 155 17.81 -23.74 -12.11
CA GLY A 155 19.15 -23.91 -11.53
C GLY A 155 19.53 -22.85 -10.49
N GLY A 156 18.58 -22.02 -10.07
CA GLY A 156 18.73 -20.98 -9.05
C GLY A 156 18.62 -21.47 -7.61
N LEU A 157 18.55 -20.53 -6.68
CA LEU A 157 18.29 -20.76 -5.26
C LEU A 157 16.78 -20.93 -5.05
N GLU A 158 16.37 -22.04 -4.42
CA GLU A 158 14.97 -22.23 -3.99
C GLU A 158 14.54 -21.07 -3.08
N ASP A 159 13.31 -20.56 -3.26
CA ASP A 159 12.72 -19.43 -2.50
C ASP A 159 13.28 -18.03 -2.89
N ALA A 160 14.13 -17.95 -3.92
CA ALA A 160 14.57 -16.68 -4.51
C ALA A 160 13.54 -16.19 -5.54
N ASP A 161 12.39 -15.70 -5.06
CA ASP A 161 11.22 -15.26 -5.85
C ASP A 161 10.31 -14.29 -5.06
N ILE A 162 9.22 -13.79 -5.63
CA ILE A 162 8.34 -12.84 -4.91
C ILE A 162 7.26 -13.49 -4.04
N ASP A 163 7.29 -14.80 -3.77
CA ASP A 163 6.24 -15.53 -3.05
C ASP A 163 4.84 -15.42 -3.70
N ALA A 164 4.76 -15.40 -5.04
CA ALA A 164 3.49 -15.19 -5.74
C ALA A 164 2.42 -16.27 -5.42
N PRO A 165 2.73 -17.58 -5.36
CA PRO A 165 1.74 -18.59 -4.98
C PRO A 165 1.13 -18.40 -3.59
N ALA A 166 1.93 -17.95 -2.62
CA ALA A 166 1.44 -17.66 -1.28
C ALA A 166 0.56 -16.39 -1.27
N ALA A 167 0.84 -15.42 -2.15
CA ALA A 167 -0.01 -14.26 -2.37
C ALA A 167 -1.36 -14.66 -2.98
N TRP A 168 -1.36 -15.53 -4.01
CA TRP A 168 -2.55 -15.99 -4.71
C TRP A 168 -3.52 -16.80 -3.83
N ASP A 169 -3.03 -17.46 -2.78
CA ASP A 169 -3.88 -18.06 -1.73
C ASP A 169 -4.72 -17.01 -0.96
N THR A 170 -4.34 -15.72 -1.04
CA THR A 170 -4.99 -14.59 -0.38
C THR A 170 -5.76 -13.72 -1.36
N GLN A 171 -5.12 -13.26 -2.43
CA GLN A 171 -5.66 -12.38 -3.46
C GLN A 171 -4.95 -12.64 -4.80
N THR A 172 -5.71 -12.75 -5.89
CA THR A 172 -5.22 -12.97 -7.25
C THR A 172 -5.35 -11.73 -8.14
N GLY A 173 -5.95 -10.64 -7.65
CA GLY A 173 -6.15 -9.40 -8.40
C GLY A 173 -7.62 -8.99 -8.50
N SER A 174 -7.88 -7.89 -9.19
CA SER A 174 -9.21 -7.36 -9.47
C SER A 174 -9.20 -6.54 -10.75
N SER A 175 -10.18 -6.78 -11.60
CA SER A 175 -10.52 -5.95 -12.77
C SER A 175 -10.94 -4.51 -12.45
N ASP A 176 -11.13 -4.17 -11.17
CA ASP A 176 -11.35 -2.78 -10.73
C ASP A 176 -10.03 -1.98 -10.65
N VAL A 177 -8.87 -2.64 -10.65
CA VAL A 177 -7.55 -1.99 -10.58
C VAL A 177 -7.00 -1.74 -11.98
N VAL A 178 -6.63 -0.49 -12.27
CA VAL A 178 -6.07 -0.07 -13.57
C VAL A 178 -4.57 0.20 -13.44
N VAL A 179 -3.77 -0.51 -14.22
CA VAL A 179 -2.32 -0.31 -14.35
C VAL A 179 -2.02 0.28 -15.72
N ALA A 180 -1.54 1.52 -15.77
CA ALA A 180 -1.05 2.15 -16.98
C ALA A 180 0.38 1.69 -17.27
N VAL A 181 0.58 1.03 -18.41
CA VAL A 181 1.91 0.63 -18.91
C VAL A 181 2.36 1.70 -19.88
N ILE A 182 3.26 2.57 -19.42
CA ILE A 182 3.82 3.68 -20.21
C ILE A 182 5.13 3.19 -20.82
N ASP A 183 5.09 2.72 -22.07
CA ASP A 183 6.19 1.98 -22.70
C ASP A 183 6.13 2.05 -24.25
N THR A 184 6.50 0.97 -24.93
CA THR A 184 6.49 0.75 -26.40
C THR A 184 5.11 0.36 -26.96
N GLY A 185 4.09 0.31 -26.10
CA GLY A 185 2.75 -0.18 -26.43
C GLY A 185 2.47 -1.53 -25.78
N VAL A 186 1.26 -2.06 -26.01
CA VAL A 186 0.87 -3.41 -25.57
C VAL A 186 0.14 -4.10 -26.71
N ASP A 187 0.53 -5.34 -27.04
CA ASP A 187 -0.25 -6.15 -27.97
C ASP A 187 -1.55 -6.61 -27.30
N TYR A 188 -2.57 -5.75 -27.33
CA TYR A 188 -3.90 -5.97 -26.76
C TYR A 188 -4.65 -7.15 -27.39
N ARG A 189 -4.12 -7.73 -28.48
CA ARG A 189 -4.67 -8.91 -29.17
C ARG A 189 -4.10 -10.21 -28.61
N HIS A 190 -3.02 -10.14 -27.82
CA HIS A 190 -2.37 -11.32 -27.27
C HIS A 190 -3.37 -12.10 -26.39
N PRO A 191 -3.62 -13.40 -26.65
CA PRO A 191 -4.68 -14.16 -25.99
C PRO A 191 -4.51 -14.25 -24.46
N ASP A 192 -3.26 -14.18 -24.01
CA ASP A 192 -2.86 -14.19 -22.60
C ASP A 192 -2.94 -12.81 -21.91
N LEU A 193 -3.37 -11.76 -22.63
CA LEU A 193 -3.53 -10.39 -22.13
C LEU A 193 -4.91 -9.79 -22.44
N ALA A 194 -5.54 -10.19 -23.54
CA ALA A 194 -6.75 -9.56 -24.09
C ALA A 194 -7.87 -9.38 -23.06
N ASP A 195 -8.07 -10.36 -22.17
CA ASP A 195 -9.11 -10.31 -21.13
C ASP A 195 -8.77 -9.34 -19.98
N ASN A 196 -7.48 -9.00 -19.81
CA ASN A 196 -6.98 -8.03 -18.85
C ASN A 196 -6.73 -6.64 -19.47
N MET A 197 -7.03 -6.41 -20.75
CA MET A 197 -6.89 -5.08 -21.33
C MET A 197 -7.96 -4.12 -20.79
N TRP A 198 -7.52 -2.91 -20.41
CA TRP A 198 -8.42 -1.80 -20.12
C TRP A 198 -9.15 -1.38 -21.38
N VAL A 199 -10.42 -0.99 -21.24
CA VAL A 199 -11.23 -0.52 -22.36
C VAL A 199 -11.86 0.81 -21.98
N ASN A 200 -11.65 1.85 -22.80
CA ASN A 200 -12.35 3.12 -22.65
C ASN A 200 -13.85 2.91 -22.93
N ALA A 201 -14.66 2.93 -21.89
CA ALA A 201 -16.11 2.80 -22.02
C ALA A 201 -16.79 4.03 -22.66
N GLY A 202 -16.05 5.14 -22.81
CA GLY A 202 -16.47 6.36 -23.49
C GLY A 202 -16.45 6.29 -25.01
N GLU A 203 -15.63 5.39 -25.59
CA GLU A 203 -15.35 5.35 -27.03
C GLU A 203 -16.21 4.34 -27.81
N ILE A 204 -16.51 4.67 -29.08
CA ILE A 204 -17.03 3.73 -30.08
C ILE A 204 -15.92 3.39 -31.06
N ALA A 205 -15.24 2.28 -30.80
CA ALA A 205 -14.09 1.81 -31.58
C ALA A 205 -14.22 1.96 -33.11
N GLY A 206 -13.27 2.71 -33.69
CA GLY A 206 -13.00 2.78 -35.12
C GLY A 206 -13.95 3.71 -35.89
N ASN A 207 -14.58 4.68 -35.22
CA ASN A 207 -15.49 5.63 -35.85
C ASN A 207 -14.80 6.95 -36.28
N GLY A 208 -13.54 7.17 -35.87
CA GLY A 208 -12.74 8.36 -36.15
C GLY A 208 -13.17 9.60 -35.38
N ILE A 209 -13.86 9.45 -34.24
CA ILE A 209 -14.43 10.51 -33.42
C ILE A 209 -13.95 10.30 -31.97
N ASP A 210 -13.51 11.38 -31.34
CA ASP A 210 -13.35 11.48 -29.88
C ASP A 210 -14.76 11.59 -29.27
N ASP A 211 -15.32 10.46 -28.83
CA ASP A 211 -16.72 10.32 -28.38
C ASP A 211 -16.92 10.82 -26.94
N ASP A 212 -15.87 10.71 -26.11
CA ASP A 212 -15.89 11.14 -24.71
C ASP A 212 -15.39 12.59 -24.49
N GLU A 213 -14.97 13.26 -25.56
CA GLU A 213 -14.43 14.63 -25.62
C GLU A 213 -13.18 14.81 -24.73
N ASN A 214 -12.37 13.75 -24.57
CA ASN A 214 -11.14 13.77 -23.76
C ASN A 214 -9.92 14.34 -24.50
N GLY A 215 -10.03 14.55 -25.82
CA GLY A 215 -8.99 15.08 -26.70
C GLY A 215 -8.25 14.03 -27.54
N TYR A 216 -8.58 12.75 -27.39
CA TYR A 216 -7.93 11.61 -28.03
C TYR A 216 -8.97 10.81 -28.82
N VAL A 217 -8.73 10.59 -30.11
CA VAL A 217 -9.68 9.92 -31.00
C VAL A 217 -9.48 8.41 -30.92
N ASP A 218 -10.57 7.65 -30.74
CA ASP A 218 -10.57 6.17 -30.76
C ASP A 218 -9.56 5.55 -29.78
N ASP A 219 -9.37 6.12 -28.58
CA ASP A 219 -8.42 5.67 -27.55
C ASP A 219 -8.90 4.43 -26.76
N VAL A 220 -9.35 3.40 -27.48
CA VAL A 220 -10.11 2.25 -26.98
C VAL A 220 -9.36 1.46 -25.90
N TYR A 221 -8.06 1.22 -26.08
CA TYR A 221 -7.23 0.44 -25.14
C TYR A 221 -6.17 1.30 -24.43
N GLY A 222 -6.22 2.62 -24.67
CA GLY A 222 -5.15 3.57 -24.40
C GLY A 222 -4.80 4.34 -25.67
N TYR A 223 -3.61 4.95 -25.70
CA TYR A 223 -3.24 5.88 -26.76
C TYR A 223 -1.76 5.78 -27.12
N ASP A 224 -1.44 6.03 -28.39
CA ASP A 224 -0.08 6.14 -28.90
C ASP A 224 0.35 7.62 -28.98
N PHE A 225 1.15 8.04 -28.00
CA PHE A 225 1.76 9.37 -27.90
C PHE A 225 3.02 9.53 -28.77
N TYR A 226 3.52 8.45 -29.37
CA TYR A 226 4.60 8.53 -30.33
C TYR A 226 4.07 8.83 -31.74
N ASN A 227 3.01 8.12 -32.16
CA ASN A 227 2.37 8.28 -33.47
C ASN A 227 1.18 9.27 -33.46
N TYR A 228 0.70 9.64 -32.27
CA TYR A 228 -0.47 10.49 -32.05
C TYR A 228 -1.78 9.90 -32.61
N ASP A 229 -2.05 8.63 -32.31
CA ASP A 229 -3.31 7.97 -32.66
C ASP A 229 -3.83 7.04 -31.54
N GLY A 230 -5.04 6.54 -31.70
CA GLY A 230 -5.73 5.67 -30.73
C GLY A 230 -5.29 4.21 -30.74
N ASP A 231 -4.20 3.84 -31.42
CA ASP A 231 -3.74 2.46 -31.54
C ASP A 231 -2.40 2.21 -30.81
N PRO A 232 -2.41 1.90 -29.49
CA PRO A 232 -1.20 1.69 -28.70
C PRO A 232 -0.58 0.29 -28.91
N LEU A 233 -0.72 -0.30 -30.10
CA LEU A 233 -0.22 -1.63 -30.41
C LEU A 233 1.31 -1.67 -30.28
N ASP A 234 1.82 -2.72 -29.62
CA ASP A 234 3.27 -2.90 -29.45
C ASP A 234 3.93 -3.42 -30.73
N ASP A 235 4.90 -2.66 -31.23
CA ASP A 235 5.74 -2.98 -32.39
C ASP A 235 7.22 -3.23 -32.00
N HIS A 236 7.54 -3.26 -30.69
CA HIS A 236 8.87 -3.55 -30.16
C HIS A 236 8.91 -4.83 -29.30
N SER A 237 7.81 -5.19 -28.64
CA SER A 237 7.64 -6.28 -27.64
C SER A 237 7.98 -5.94 -26.18
N HIS A 238 8.55 -4.78 -25.87
CA HIS A 238 9.02 -4.50 -24.52
C HIS A 238 7.84 -4.23 -23.55
N GLY A 239 6.87 -3.44 -23.97
CA GLY A 239 5.70 -3.12 -23.16
C GLY A 239 4.75 -4.30 -23.02
N THR A 240 4.62 -5.14 -24.05
CA THR A 240 3.90 -6.43 -23.96
C THR A 240 4.56 -7.38 -22.96
N HIS A 241 5.90 -7.39 -22.89
CA HIS A 241 6.65 -8.18 -21.89
C HIS A 241 6.37 -7.72 -20.47
N CYS A 242 6.47 -6.41 -20.21
CA CYS A 242 6.11 -5.87 -18.91
C CYS A 242 4.64 -6.16 -18.54
N SER A 243 3.72 -6.03 -19.50
CA SER A 243 2.29 -6.28 -19.30
C SER A 243 1.99 -7.72 -18.88
N GLY A 244 2.61 -8.72 -19.51
CA GLY A 244 2.44 -10.13 -19.11
C GLY A 244 2.98 -10.43 -17.72
N THR A 245 4.04 -9.74 -17.29
CA THR A 245 4.58 -9.90 -15.93
C THR A 245 3.65 -9.27 -14.89
N ILE A 246 3.04 -8.12 -15.20
CA ILE A 246 2.04 -7.48 -14.34
C ILE A 246 0.79 -8.35 -14.22
N GLY A 247 0.21 -8.72 -15.37
CA GLY A 247 -1.12 -9.31 -15.44
C GLY A 247 -1.40 -10.13 -16.69
N GLY A 248 -0.48 -11.04 -17.05
CA GLY A 248 -0.84 -12.22 -17.84
C GLY A 248 -2.03 -12.93 -17.17
N VAL A 249 -3.06 -13.23 -17.94
CA VAL A 249 -4.34 -13.73 -17.44
C VAL A 249 -4.11 -15.11 -16.82
N GLY A 250 -4.17 -15.20 -15.48
CA GLY A 250 -3.90 -16.47 -14.80
C GLY A 250 -5.08 -17.45 -14.84
N ASP A 251 -4.77 -18.75 -14.84
CA ASP A 251 -5.74 -19.85 -14.83
C ASP A 251 -6.64 -19.90 -16.09
N ASN A 252 -6.07 -19.49 -17.22
CA ASN A 252 -6.74 -19.54 -18.53
C ASN A 252 -6.25 -20.73 -19.40
N GLY A 253 -5.23 -21.46 -18.95
CA GLY A 253 -4.63 -22.60 -19.64
C GLY A 253 -3.72 -22.22 -20.81
N ILE A 254 -3.26 -20.97 -20.87
CA ILE A 254 -2.44 -20.37 -21.93
C ILE A 254 -1.17 -19.81 -21.29
N GLY A 255 -0.04 -19.91 -22.01
CA GLY A 255 1.19 -19.20 -21.65
C GLY A 255 1.56 -19.08 -20.17
N VAL A 256 1.60 -17.83 -19.68
CA VAL A 256 2.17 -17.38 -18.41
C VAL A 256 1.09 -16.74 -17.53
N ALA A 257 1.32 -16.72 -16.21
CA ALA A 257 0.52 -15.94 -15.28
C ALA A 257 1.28 -14.68 -14.84
N GLY A 258 0.63 -13.52 -14.87
CA GLY A 258 1.15 -12.31 -14.24
C GLY A 258 1.07 -12.38 -12.71
N VAL A 259 1.68 -11.40 -12.04
CA VAL A 259 1.54 -11.28 -10.58
C VAL A 259 0.07 -11.12 -10.17
N ALA A 260 -0.70 -10.31 -10.91
CA ALA A 260 -2.15 -10.14 -10.73
C ALA A 260 -2.91 -10.80 -11.91
N TRP A 261 -3.57 -11.93 -11.65
CA TRP A 261 -4.29 -12.71 -12.66
C TRP A 261 -5.47 -11.96 -13.29
N ASP A 262 -6.13 -11.09 -12.52
CA ASP A 262 -7.19 -10.18 -13.00
C ASP A 262 -6.77 -8.74 -12.69
N VAL A 263 -6.69 -7.90 -13.72
CA VAL A 263 -6.32 -6.48 -13.65
C VAL A 263 -6.76 -5.80 -14.95
N ARG A 264 -6.71 -4.47 -15.03
CA ARG A 264 -6.91 -3.72 -16.28
C ARG A 264 -5.64 -3.01 -16.70
N ILE A 265 -5.07 -3.43 -17.82
CA ILE A 265 -3.84 -2.86 -18.40
C ILE A 265 -4.23 -1.78 -19.40
N MET A 266 -3.86 -0.53 -19.10
CA MET A 266 -4.02 0.60 -20.02
C MET A 266 -2.71 0.80 -20.79
N ALA A 267 -2.77 0.69 -22.12
CA ALA A 267 -1.58 0.69 -22.98
C ALA A 267 -1.24 2.12 -23.42
N LEU A 268 -0.11 2.67 -22.96
CA LEU A 268 0.32 4.03 -23.30
C LEU A 268 1.68 3.96 -24.02
N LYS A 269 1.62 4.01 -25.35
CA LYS A 269 2.82 3.95 -26.19
C LYS A 269 3.43 5.33 -26.31
N PHE A 270 4.69 5.48 -25.93
CA PHE A 270 5.46 6.71 -26.17
C PHE A 270 6.85 6.42 -26.73
N LEU A 271 7.27 5.15 -26.72
CA LEU A 271 8.49 4.65 -27.32
C LEU A 271 8.19 4.01 -28.68
N SER A 272 9.04 4.29 -29.66
CA SER A 272 8.98 3.73 -31.02
C SER A 272 9.32 2.23 -31.07
N ALA A 273 9.18 1.64 -32.25
CA ALA A 273 9.65 0.29 -32.58
C ALA A 273 11.16 0.05 -32.31
N ASP A 274 11.96 1.11 -32.27
CA ASP A 274 13.39 1.08 -31.93
C ASP A 274 13.67 1.32 -30.43
N GLY A 275 12.62 1.55 -29.63
CA GLY A 275 12.71 1.75 -28.19
C GLY A 275 13.05 3.18 -27.78
N PHE A 276 12.84 4.17 -28.66
CA PHE A 276 13.12 5.58 -28.39
C PHE A 276 11.84 6.41 -28.33
N GLY A 277 11.79 7.35 -27.38
CA GLY A 277 10.72 8.33 -27.27
C GLY A 277 11.27 9.63 -26.69
N ASP A 278 10.43 10.66 -26.67
CA ASP A 278 10.80 11.96 -26.13
C ASP A 278 10.08 12.27 -24.81
N THR A 279 10.61 13.26 -24.09
CA THR A 279 10.06 13.68 -22.80
C THR A 279 8.65 14.28 -22.92
N TRP A 280 8.27 14.82 -24.09
CA TRP A 280 6.95 15.39 -24.30
C TRP A 280 5.88 14.29 -24.31
N ALA A 281 6.08 13.26 -25.14
CA ALA A 281 5.20 12.10 -25.21
C ALA A 281 5.10 11.37 -23.87
N ALA A 282 6.22 11.25 -23.13
CA ALA A 282 6.21 10.69 -21.78
C ALA A 282 5.34 11.50 -20.79
N VAL A 283 5.42 12.84 -20.85
CA VAL A 283 4.61 13.73 -20.01
C VAL A 283 3.13 13.66 -20.37
N GLU A 284 2.80 13.58 -21.66
CA GLU A 284 1.41 13.42 -22.11
C GLU A 284 0.83 12.07 -21.68
N ALA A 285 1.60 10.98 -21.80
CA ALA A 285 1.19 9.67 -21.31
C ALA A 285 0.91 9.67 -19.79
N ILE A 286 1.75 10.33 -18.98
CA ILE A 286 1.53 10.47 -17.53
C ILE A 286 0.23 11.23 -17.24
N ASN A 287 -0.01 12.35 -17.93
CA ASN A 287 -1.21 13.14 -17.73
C ASN A 287 -2.46 12.38 -18.18
N TYR A 288 -2.38 11.61 -19.27
CA TYR A 288 -3.47 10.77 -19.74
C TYR A 288 -3.79 9.67 -18.74
N ALA A 289 -2.79 8.96 -18.22
CA ALA A 289 -2.99 7.94 -17.19
C ALA A 289 -3.72 8.50 -15.96
N ASP A 290 -3.33 9.68 -15.47
CA ASP A 290 -4.01 10.36 -14.36
C ASP A 290 -5.44 10.77 -14.72
N MET A 291 -5.64 11.35 -15.92
CA MET A 291 -6.94 11.77 -16.43
C MET A 291 -7.94 10.62 -16.54
N MET A 292 -7.47 9.46 -17.01
CA MET A 292 -8.29 8.25 -17.21
C MET A 292 -8.41 7.38 -15.96
N GLY A 293 -7.80 7.81 -14.84
CA GLY A 293 -7.96 7.18 -13.53
C GLY A 293 -7.17 5.90 -13.36
N ALA A 294 -5.93 5.84 -13.88
CA ALA A 294 -5.00 4.77 -13.55
C ALA A 294 -4.66 4.79 -12.06
N ASP A 295 -4.61 3.62 -11.43
CA ASP A 295 -4.22 3.48 -10.02
C ASP A 295 -2.71 3.35 -9.83
N ILE A 296 -2.04 2.79 -10.85
CA ILE A 296 -0.60 2.51 -10.87
C ILE A 296 -0.06 2.84 -12.27
N MET A 297 1.05 3.55 -12.34
CA MET A 297 1.84 3.76 -13.56
C MET A 297 3.09 2.87 -13.48
N SER A 298 3.26 2.00 -14.47
CA SER A 298 4.43 1.14 -14.62
C SER A 298 5.36 1.72 -15.68
N ASN A 299 6.57 2.07 -15.27
CA ASN A 299 7.52 2.86 -16.07
C ASN A 299 8.85 2.11 -16.18
N SER A 300 8.88 1.12 -17.07
CA SER A 300 10.02 0.24 -17.33
C SER A 300 11.08 0.87 -18.25
N TRP A 301 11.26 2.18 -18.14
CA TRP A 301 12.16 3.00 -18.94
C TRP A 301 12.89 4.02 -18.07
N GLY A 302 13.95 4.59 -18.62
CA GLY A 302 14.67 5.67 -17.97
C GLY A 302 15.98 5.97 -18.68
N GLY A 303 16.59 7.08 -18.27
CA GLY A 303 17.77 7.64 -18.88
C GLY A 303 17.65 9.16 -19.02
N GLY A 304 18.69 9.77 -19.58
CA GLY A 304 18.75 11.22 -19.74
C GLY A 304 19.13 11.98 -18.46
N PRO A 305 19.22 13.32 -18.54
CA PRO A 305 19.52 14.17 -17.40
C PRO A 305 18.30 14.36 -16.48
N TRP A 306 18.48 15.05 -15.35
CA TRP A 306 17.36 15.54 -14.55
C TRP A 306 16.56 16.59 -15.34
N GLU A 307 15.24 16.47 -15.40
CA GLU A 307 14.36 17.35 -16.15
C GLU A 307 13.20 17.88 -15.29
N GLN A 308 13.08 19.21 -15.19
CA GLN A 308 12.00 19.85 -14.40
C GLN A 308 10.61 19.47 -14.91
N VAL A 309 10.44 19.38 -16.23
CA VAL A 309 9.13 19.12 -16.85
C VAL A 309 8.61 17.73 -16.51
N LEU A 310 9.49 16.72 -16.53
CA LEU A 310 9.14 15.35 -16.17
C LEU A 310 8.93 15.22 -14.66
N TYR A 311 9.75 15.88 -13.84
CA TYR A 311 9.53 15.97 -12.40
C TYR A 311 8.16 16.57 -12.08
N ASP A 312 7.81 17.70 -12.70
CA ASP A 312 6.54 18.39 -12.46
C ASP A 312 5.34 17.53 -12.90
N ALA A 313 5.45 16.77 -13.98
CA ALA A 313 4.40 15.85 -14.42
C ALA A 313 4.13 14.76 -13.37
N ILE A 314 5.18 14.09 -12.89
CA ILE A 314 5.05 13.03 -11.88
C ILE A 314 4.60 13.59 -10.53
N ALA A 315 5.04 14.80 -10.18
CA ALA A 315 4.69 15.47 -8.93
C ALA A 315 3.23 15.99 -8.88
N ASN A 316 2.57 16.14 -10.03
CA ASN A 316 1.21 16.66 -10.12
C ASN A 316 0.13 15.58 -10.07
N THR A 317 0.52 14.30 -10.08
CA THR A 317 -0.38 13.17 -9.90
C THR A 317 -0.16 12.53 -8.53
N ASP A 318 -1.22 12.00 -7.93
CA ASP A 318 -1.14 11.19 -6.72
C ASP A 318 -0.92 9.70 -7.04
N VAL A 319 -0.94 9.29 -8.32
CA VAL A 319 -0.83 7.88 -8.76
C VAL A 319 0.54 7.29 -8.43
N LEU A 320 0.58 6.01 -8.03
CA LEU A 320 1.83 5.29 -7.74
C LEU A 320 2.65 5.14 -9.02
N PHE A 321 3.88 5.65 -9.02
CA PHE A 321 4.78 5.66 -10.16
C PHE A 321 5.93 4.67 -9.94
N VAL A 322 5.84 3.47 -10.50
CA VAL A 322 6.84 2.41 -10.31
C VAL A 322 7.86 2.49 -11.45
N ALA A 323 9.13 2.75 -11.13
CA ALA A 323 10.15 3.09 -12.13
C ALA A 323 11.42 2.24 -12.02
N ALA A 324 11.97 1.85 -13.17
CA ALA A 324 13.19 1.07 -13.25
C ALA A 324 14.44 1.86 -12.77
N ALA A 325 15.31 1.22 -11.99
CA ALA A 325 16.54 1.84 -11.46
C ALA A 325 17.66 2.01 -12.50
N GLY A 326 17.57 1.33 -13.65
CA GLY A 326 18.56 1.36 -14.74
C GLY A 326 19.55 0.19 -14.72
N ASN A 327 20.26 0.00 -15.83
CA ASN A 327 20.99 -1.24 -16.15
C ASN A 327 22.50 -1.01 -16.42
N ASP A 328 23.11 -0.02 -15.77
CA ASP A 328 24.50 0.40 -16.01
C ASP A 328 25.52 -0.19 -15.02
N SER A 329 25.08 -1.04 -14.09
CA SER A 329 25.86 -1.53 -12.95
C SER A 329 26.48 -0.37 -12.12
N MET A 330 25.71 0.70 -11.88
CA MET A 330 26.16 1.90 -11.18
C MET A 330 25.40 2.21 -9.89
N ASP A 331 26.04 3.02 -9.04
CA ASP A 331 25.43 3.62 -7.85
C ASP A 331 24.59 4.86 -8.24
N ALA A 332 23.27 4.72 -8.23
CA ALA A 332 22.30 5.76 -8.56
C ALA A 332 22.35 6.94 -7.58
N ASP A 333 22.78 6.75 -6.32
CA ASP A 333 23.00 7.86 -5.39
C ASP A 333 24.14 8.81 -5.86
N SER A 334 25.06 8.28 -6.67
CA SER A 334 26.24 9.01 -7.16
C SER A 334 26.03 9.65 -8.52
N PHE A 335 25.30 9.01 -9.43
CA PHE A 335 25.18 9.44 -10.83
C PHE A 335 23.78 9.93 -11.22
N GLY A 336 22.75 9.54 -10.47
CA GLY A 336 21.34 9.78 -10.80
C GLY A 336 20.88 8.98 -12.01
N PHE A 337 19.65 8.48 -11.95
CA PHE A 337 18.95 7.86 -13.07
C PHE A 337 17.50 8.33 -12.99
N TYR A 338 16.90 8.75 -14.09
CA TYR A 338 15.56 9.34 -14.09
C TYR A 338 14.64 8.57 -15.04
N PRO A 339 13.36 8.41 -14.72
CA PRO A 339 12.62 9.10 -13.64
C PRO A 339 12.79 8.52 -12.22
N SER A 340 13.34 7.31 -12.05
CA SER A 340 13.34 6.60 -10.75
C SER A 340 14.06 7.32 -9.60
N GLY A 341 15.06 8.15 -9.90
CA GLY A 341 15.82 8.93 -8.92
C GLY A 341 15.22 10.28 -8.54
N TYR A 342 14.02 10.63 -9.01
CA TYR A 342 13.33 11.82 -8.50
C TYR A 342 12.88 11.62 -7.04
N ASP A 343 13.16 12.60 -6.19
CA ASP A 343 12.73 12.60 -4.78
C ASP A 343 11.24 13.01 -4.68
N LEU A 344 10.36 12.08 -5.06
CA LEU A 344 8.92 12.22 -5.02
C LEU A 344 8.28 11.09 -4.21
N PRO A 345 7.27 11.39 -3.38
CA PRO A 345 6.69 10.40 -2.46
C PRO A 345 5.91 9.29 -3.15
N ASN A 346 5.44 9.53 -4.38
CA ASN A 346 4.68 8.56 -5.19
C ASN A 346 5.56 7.66 -6.05
N ILE A 347 6.88 7.85 -6.10
CA ILE A 347 7.79 6.99 -6.88
C ILE A 347 8.20 5.76 -6.07
N VAL A 348 8.21 4.58 -6.70
CA VAL A 348 8.91 3.38 -6.22
C VAL A 348 9.99 3.01 -7.22
N SER A 349 11.25 3.18 -6.84
CA SER A 349 12.43 2.87 -7.67
C SER A 349 12.86 1.41 -7.51
N VAL A 350 12.89 0.65 -8.60
CA VAL A 350 13.03 -0.81 -8.59
C VAL A 350 14.35 -1.29 -9.23
N GLY A 351 15.20 -1.93 -8.43
CA GLY A 351 16.38 -2.66 -8.90
C GLY A 351 16.07 -4.13 -9.25
N ALA A 352 17.02 -4.82 -9.89
CA ALA A 352 16.86 -6.21 -10.33
C ALA A 352 17.73 -7.22 -9.57
N THR A 353 17.15 -8.39 -9.26
CA THR A 353 17.86 -9.59 -8.78
C THR A 353 17.83 -10.71 -9.82
N ASP A 354 18.77 -11.65 -9.68
CA ASP A 354 18.78 -12.90 -10.42
C ASP A 354 18.08 -14.04 -9.64
N HIS A 355 17.98 -15.21 -10.28
CA HIS A 355 17.38 -16.43 -9.71
C HIS A 355 18.13 -17.04 -8.50
N ASN A 356 19.19 -16.39 -8.00
CA ASN A 356 19.93 -16.77 -6.81
C ASN A 356 19.84 -15.73 -5.68
N ASP A 357 18.94 -14.74 -5.81
CA ASP A 357 18.85 -13.56 -4.93
C ASP A 357 20.06 -12.63 -4.96
N GLU A 358 20.97 -12.82 -5.90
CA GLU A 358 22.08 -11.89 -6.06
C GLU A 358 21.60 -10.66 -6.82
N LEU A 359 22.27 -9.53 -6.57
CA LEU A 359 22.11 -8.34 -7.39
C LEU A 359 22.35 -8.72 -8.85
N ALA A 360 21.37 -8.51 -9.73
CA ALA A 360 21.53 -8.80 -11.15
C ALA A 360 22.72 -8.00 -11.70
N TRP A 361 23.55 -8.64 -12.52
CA TRP A 361 24.88 -8.11 -12.86
C TRP A 361 24.85 -6.73 -13.54
N PHE A 362 23.74 -6.40 -14.22
CA PHE A 362 23.50 -5.10 -14.87
C PHE A 362 22.82 -4.06 -13.95
N SER A 363 22.18 -4.46 -12.85
CA SER A 363 21.30 -3.56 -12.10
C SER A 363 22.07 -2.40 -11.48
N ASN A 364 21.51 -1.19 -11.61
CA ASN A 364 21.86 -0.09 -10.74
C ASN A 364 21.37 -0.34 -9.30
N TRP A 365 21.98 0.34 -8.34
CA TRP A 365 21.63 0.29 -6.90
C TRP A 365 21.77 1.68 -6.29
N GLY A 366 21.19 1.93 -5.13
CA GLY A 366 21.33 3.20 -4.41
C GLY A 366 20.71 3.12 -3.02
N GLN A 367 21.47 3.47 -1.98
CA GLN A 367 21.00 3.37 -0.60
C GLN A 367 19.80 4.29 -0.33
N THR A 368 19.70 5.40 -1.05
CA THR A 368 18.61 6.38 -0.89
C THR A 368 17.72 6.55 -2.11
N THR A 369 18.19 6.15 -3.29
CA THR A 369 17.50 6.37 -4.59
C THR A 369 16.88 5.12 -5.19
N VAL A 370 17.21 3.92 -4.69
CA VAL A 370 16.54 2.67 -5.05
C VAL A 370 15.77 2.18 -3.83
N ASP A 371 14.47 1.97 -4.01
CA ASP A 371 13.55 1.64 -2.92
C ASP A 371 13.62 0.14 -2.61
N VAL A 372 13.46 -0.72 -3.63
CA VAL A 372 13.35 -2.17 -3.49
C VAL A 372 13.95 -2.88 -4.70
N PHE A 373 14.27 -4.16 -4.56
CA PHE A 373 14.65 -5.04 -5.67
C PHE A 373 13.55 -6.04 -6.03
N ALA A 374 13.52 -6.52 -7.26
CA ALA A 374 12.63 -7.61 -7.68
C ALA A 374 13.29 -8.47 -8.79
N PRO A 375 12.77 -9.66 -9.10
CA PRO A 375 13.27 -10.51 -10.18
C PRO A 375 13.34 -9.78 -11.53
N GLY A 376 14.53 -9.72 -12.13
CA GLY A 376 14.72 -8.98 -13.38
C GLY A 376 15.73 -9.59 -14.36
N ASP A 377 16.40 -10.70 -14.03
CA ASP A 377 17.30 -11.40 -14.95
C ASP A 377 16.64 -12.66 -15.52
N GLU A 378 16.65 -12.82 -16.84
CA GLU A 378 16.04 -13.96 -17.54
C GLU A 378 14.56 -14.18 -17.12
N VAL A 379 13.75 -13.12 -17.19
CA VAL A 379 12.32 -13.14 -16.87
C VAL A 379 11.52 -13.48 -18.13
N LEU A 380 10.73 -14.55 -18.06
CA LEU A 380 9.84 -14.95 -19.15
C LEU A 380 8.52 -14.17 -19.06
N SER A 381 8.05 -13.66 -20.19
CA SER A 381 6.72 -13.05 -20.31
C SER A 381 6.22 -13.08 -21.76
N THR A 382 5.01 -12.58 -22.00
CA THR A 382 4.42 -12.35 -23.32
C THR A 382 5.26 -11.39 -24.17
N VAL A 383 5.25 -11.50 -25.49
CA VAL A 383 5.83 -10.51 -26.41
C VAL A 383 4.84 -10.26 -27.55
N ALA A 384 5.05 -9.21 -28.35
CA ALA A 384 4.16 -8.90 -29.47
C ALA A 384 4.09 -10.08 -30.44
N GLY A 385 2.87 -10.45 -30.84
CA GLY A 385 2.63 -11.56 -31.77
C GLY A 385 2.60 -11.09 -33.21
N PRO A 386 2.68 -12.04 -34.16
CA PRO A 386 2.55 -11.72 -35.57
C PRO A 386 1.17 -11.12 -35.86
N ALA A 387 1.09 -10.16 -36.80
CA ALA A 387 -0.19 -9.66 -37.25
C ALA A 387 -1.03 -10.77 -37.91
N PRO A 388 -2.36 -10.75 -37.78
CA PRO A 388 -3.24 -11.64 -38.53
C PRO A 388 -2.96 -11.56 -40.03
N SER A 389 -2.79 -12.70 -40.69
CA SER A 389 -2.61 -12.74 -42.15
C SER A 389 -3.95 -13.00 -42.84
N PHE A 390 -4.19 -12.38 -44.00
CA PHE A 390 -5.39 -12.68 -44.77
C PHE A 390 -5.13 -13.85 -45.73
N MET A 391 -5.96 -14.89 -45.66
CA MET A 391 -5.93 -16.00 -46.61
C MET A 391 -7.03 -15.84 -47.66
N PRO A 392 -6.68 -15.57 -48.94
CA PRO A 392 -7.66 -15.44 -50.01
C PRO A 392 -8.42 -16.74 -50.27
N LYS A 393 -9.72 -16.64 -50.51
CA LYS A 393 -10.59 -17.76 -50.87
C LYS A 393 -10.33 -18.20 -52.30
N VAL A 394 -9.95 -19.46 -52.45
CA VAL A 394 -9.77 -20.12 -53.75
C VAL A 394 -11.11 -20.67 -54.24
N THR A 395 -11.56 -20.24 -55.43
CA THR A 395 -12.82 -20.68 -56.06
C THR A 395 -12.65 -21.85 -57.01
N ASN A 396 -11.46 -21.99 -57.58
CA ASN A 396 -11.07 -23.08 -58.45
C ASN A 396 -9.58 -23.35 -58.26
N GLN A 397 -9.18 -24.61 -58.20
CA GLN A 397 -7.79 -24.98 -57.95
C GLN A 397 -7.42 -26.11 -58.89
N LEU A 398 -6.35 -25.89 -59.65
CA LEU A 398 -5.59 -26.93 -60.30
C LEU A 398 -4.29 -27.08 -59.51
N SER A 399 -4.32 -27.94 -58.49
CA SER A 399 -3.10 -28.36 -57.82
C SER A 399 -2.24 -29.05 -58.86
N VAL A 400 -1.10 -28.46 -59.21
CA VAL A 400 -0.18 -29.09 -60.13
C VAL A 400 0.63 -30.08 -59.29
N SER A 401 0.01 -31.20 -58.88
CA SER A 401 0.69 -32.27 -58.12
C SER A 401 1.86 -32.92 -58.87
N ALA A 402 2.10 -32.46 -60.09
CA ALA A 402 3.27 -32.73 -60.91
C ALA A 402 4.33 -31.63 -60.74
N CYS A 403 4.36 -30.85 -59.66
CA CYS A 403 5.41 -29.85 -59.42
C CYS A 403 6.22 -30.15 -58.16
N ASP A 404 5.67 -30.96 -57.25
CA ASP A 404 6.28 -31.32 -55.95
C ASP A 404 7.31 -32.45 -56.09
N ASN A 405 7.61 -32.87 -57.33
CA ASN A 405 8.61 -33.87 -57.64
C ASN A 405 9.59 -33.35 -58.69
N ALA A 406 10.88 -33.42 -58.38
CA ALA A 406 11.96 -33.07 -59.29
C ALA A 406 11.87 -33.77 -60.66
N ALA A 407 11.23 -34.93 -60.74
CA ALA A 407 11.03 -35.68 -61.99
C ALA A 407 10.05 -35.02 -62.97
N ASP A 408 9.20 -34.13 -62.49
CA ASP A 408 8.23 -33.44 -63.33
C ASP A 408 8.77 -32.16 -63.96
N TRP A 409 9.98 -31.75 -63.57
CA TRP A 409 10.68 -30.61 -64.14
C TRP A 409 11.82 -31.07 -65.07
N ASP A 410 11.93 -30.46 -66.25
CA ASP A 410 13.11 -30.55 -67.12
C ASP A 410 14.22 -29.69 -66.53
N LEU A 411 15.19 -30.38 -65.92
CA LEU A 411 16.36 -29.78 -65.29
C LEU A 411 17.63 -29.95 -66.14
N THR A 412 17.51 -30.19 -67.45
CA THR A 412 18.67 -30.53 -68.29
C THR A 412 19.60 -29.35 -68.60
N SER A 413 19.15 -28.11 -68.39
CA SER A 413 20.00 -26.89 -68.43
C SER A 413 20.89 -26.70 -67.20
N TYR A 414 20.85 -27.62 -66.22
CA TYR A 414 21.53 -27.48 -64.95
C TYR A 414 23.00 -27.84 -65.06
N VAL A 415 23.90 -26.91 -64.65
CA VAL A 415 25.34 -27.18 -64.66
C VAL A 415 25.90 -27.35 -63.24
N LYS A 416 25.41 -26.63 -62.20
CA LYS A 416 26.04 -26.61 -60.84
C LYS A 416 25.13 -26.38 -59.60
N LEU A 417 23.87 -26.85 -59.60
CA LEU A 417 22.97 -26.90 -58.42
C LEU A 417 22.56 -25.54 -57.76
N PRO A 418 22.01 -24.55 -58.50
CA PRO A 418 21.38 -23.37 -57.88
C PRO A 418 19.95 -23.63 -57.34
N TRP A 419 19.37 -24.79 -57.63
CA TRP A 419 18.00 -25.18 -57.22
C TRP A 419 18.01 -26.54 -56.51
N LYS A 420 17.16 -26.71 -55.49
CA LYS A 420 16.81 -28.04 -54.93
C LYS A 420 15.29 -28.17 -54.93
N VAL A 421 14.79 -29.14 -55.68
CA VAL A 421 13.40 -29.59 -55.61
C VAL A 421 13.35 -30.74 -54.59
N SER A 422 12.60 -30.56 -53.51
CA SER A 422 12.42 -31.59 -52.47
C SER A 422 11.28 -32.55 -52.85
N SER A 423 11.34 -33.80 -52.40
CA SER A 423 10.24 -34.78 -52.56
C SER A 423 9.76 -35.33 -51.21
N ASP A 424 10.21 -34.73 -50.10
CA ASP A 424 9.93 -35.21 -48.75
C ASP A 424 8.73 -34.44 -48.19
N TRP A 425 7.58 -35.13 -48.11
CA TRP A 425 6.30 -34.69 -47.52
C TRP A 425 6.40 -34.14 -46.07
N TYR A 426 7.56 -34.25 -45.42
CA TYR A 426 7.73 -34.00 -43.97
C TYR A 426 8.75 -32.92 -43.62
N SER A 427 9.19 -32.08 -44.57
CA SER A 427 10.01 -30.91 -44.24
C SER A 427 9.33 -29.61 -44.67
N SER A 428 8.28 -29.21 -43.95
CA SER A 428 7.80 -27.84 -43.90
C SER A 428 8.64 -26.98 -42.93
N GLU A 429 9.86 -27.39 -42.57
CA GLU A 429 10.77 -26.62 -41.73
C GLU A 429 12.12 -26.35 -42.42
N PRO A 430 12.75 -25.17 -42.20
CA PRO A 430 13.97 -24.71 -42.89
C PRO A 430 15.27 -25.44 -42.50
N ALA A 431 15.20 -26.61 -41.84
CA ALA A 431 16.34 -27.21 -41.15
C ALA A 431 17.41 -27.89 -42.05
N ALA A 432 17.46 -27.58 -43.36
CA ALA A 432 18.48 -28.10 -44.28
C ALA A 432 19.20 -27.02 -45.12
N LEU A 433 19.28 -25.79 -44.61
CA LEU A 433 19.93 -24.64 -45.27
C LEU A 433 21.46 -24.63 -45.12
N VAL A 434 22.16 -25.63 -45.66
CA VAL A 434 23.62 -25.56 -45.80
C VAL A 434 24.01 -25.88 -47.25
N ALA A 435 24.42 -24.83 -47.98
CA ALA A 435 25.17 -24.81 -49.25
C ALA A 435 24.42 -24.83 -50.60
N MET A 436 23.71 -23.74 -50.95
CA MET A 436 23.41 -23.41 -52.36
C MET A 436 24.25 -22.22 -52.82
N GLN A 437 25.17 -22.43 -53.76
CA GLN A 437 26.02 -21.35 -54.30
C GLN A 437 25.73 -21.20 -55.81
N TYR A 438 25.11 -20.10 -56.25
CA TYR A 438 25.02 -19.74 -57.67
C TYR A 438 26.24 -18.89 -58.08
N LYS A 439 26.52 -18.77 -59.39
CA LYS A 439 27.62 -17.96 -59.93
C LYS A 439 27.11 -16.74 -60.71
N ASN A 440 27.96 -15.74 -60.89
CA ASN A 440 27.78 -14.65 -61.86
C ASN A 440 27.56 -15.24 -63.27
N ASP A 441 26.71 -14.60 -64.07
CA ASP A 441 26.27 -15.02 -65.41
C ASP A 441 25.63 -16.43 -65.48
N GLU A 442 24.94 -16.87 -64.43
CA GLU A 442 24.28 -18.18 -64.37
C GLU A 442 22.76 -18.06 -64.60
N ASP A 443 22.34 -18.23 -65.85
CA ASP A 443 20.93 -18.45 -66.20
C ASP A 443 20.56 -19.93 -66.05
N ALA A 444 19.75 -20.26 -65.04
CA ALA A 444 19.25 -21.61 -64.79
C ALA A 444 17.72 -21.67 -64.96
N TRP A 445 17.22 -22.66 -65.70
CA TRP A 445 15.80 -22.84 -66.00
C TRP A 445 15.28 -24.18 -65.50
N ALA A 446 14.13 -24.17 -64.83
CA ALA A 446 13.31 -25.34 -64.48
C ALA A 446 12.00 -25.27 -65.28
N ARG A 447 11.75 -26.21 -66.20
CA ARG A 447 10.53 -26.20 -67.03
C ARG A 447 9.63 -27.36 -66.69
N LEU A 448 8.33 -27.12 -66.54
CA LEU A 448 7.38 -28.20 -66.28
C LEU A 448 7.29 -29.13 -67.50
N ASN A 449 7.46 -30.43 -67.29
CA ASN A 449 7.51 -31.43 -68.37
C ASN A 449 6.15 -31.60 -69.07
N ALA A 450 5.04 -31.37 -68.36
CA ALA A 450 3.68 -31.47 -68.88
C ALA A 450 2.99 -30.10 -68.82
N PRO A 451 2.26 -29.69 -69.89
CA PRO A 451 1.47 -28.48 -69.84
C PRO A 451 0.25 -28.64 -68.93
N VAL A 452 -0.20 -27.54 -68.34
CA VAL A 452 -1.45 -27.43 -67.57
C VAL A 452 -2.62 -27.03 -68.49
N ASP A 453 -3.83 -27.46 -68.13
CA ASP A 453 -5.07 -27.16 -68.85
C ASP A 453 -5.86 -26.09 -68.09
N LEU A 454 -5.86 -24.86 -68.61
CA LEU A 454 -6.56 -23.71 -68.04
C LEU A 454 -7.90 -23.43 -68.74
N SER A 455 -8.40 -24.37 -69.56
CA SER A 455 -9.62 -24.17 -70.35
C SER A 455 -10.90 -23.98 -69.52
N GLY A 456 -10.86 -24.40 -68.24
CA GLY A 456 -11.94 -24.23 -67.28
C GLY A 456 -11.79 -23.01 -66.36
N MET A 457 -10.72 -22.23 -66.50
CA MET A 457 -10.41 -21.07 -65.66
C MET A 457 -10.64 -19.77 -66.44
N THR A 458 -11.24 -18.81 -65.75
CA THR A 458 -11.54 -17.45 -66.20
C THR A 458 -10.48 -16.43 -65.78
N ASP A 459 -9.89 -16.57 -64.60
CA ASP A 459 -8.84 -15.68 -64.07
C ASP A 459 -7.77 -16.50 -63.31
N PRO A 460 -6.98 -17.33 -64.04
CA PRO A 460 -5.98 -18.19 -63.41
C PRO A 460 -4.80 -17.37 -62.85
N VAL A 461 -4.34 -17.78 -61.67
CA VAL A 461 -3.17 -17.24 -60.96
C VAL A 461 -2.20 -18.39 -60.70
N LEU A 462 -0.96 -18.24 -61.13
CA LEU A 462 0.12 -19.12 -60.72
C LEU A 462 0.53 -18.73 -59.29
N ARG A 463 0.34 -19.63 -58.33
CA ARG A 463 0.75 -19.45 -56.94
C ARG A 463 1.85 -20.45 -56.61
N PHE A 464 2.88 -19.99 -55.91
CA PHE A 464 3.97 -20.84 -55.42
C PHE A 464 4.61 -20.25 -54.18
N GLN A 465 5.18 -21.09 -53.33
CA GLN A 465 6.05 -20.64 -52.24
C GLN A 465 7.48 -20.48 -52.74
N ALA A 466 8.20 -19.47 -52.24
CA ALA A 466 9.59 -19.24 -52.60
C ALA A 466 10.45 -18.77 -51.42
N ILE A 467 11.70 -19.23 -51.38
CA ILE A 467 12.79 -18.59 -50.61
C ILE A 467 13.79 -18.07 -51.62
N TYR A 468 14.24 -16.83 -51.49
CA TYR A 468 15.29 -16.29 -52.34
C TYR A 468 16.24 -15.38 -51.55
N GLU A 469 17.53 -15.54 -51.79
CA GLU A 469 18.59 -14.64 -51.35
C GLU A 469 19.46 -14.33 -52.58
N THR A 470 19.17 -13.22 -53.25
CA THR A 470 19.84 -12.79 -54.49
C THR A 470 20.32 -11.35 -54.36
N GLU A 471 21.23 -10.92 -55.23
CA GLU A 471 21.59 -9.50 -55.32
C GLU A 471 20.37 -8.68 -55.76
N ALA A 472 19.86 -7.82 -54.87
CA ALA A 472 18.64 -7.06 -55.09
C ALA A 472 18.75 -6.20 -56.37
N GLY A 473 17.87 -6.45 -57.34
CA GLY A 473 17.84 -5.71 -58.60
C GLY A 473 18.81 -6.11 -59.68
N PHE A 474 19.70 -7.04 -59.39
CA PHE A 474 20.72 -7.51 -60.33
C PHE A 474 20.52 -8.99 -60.65
N ASP A 475 20.07 -9.76 -59.65
CA ASP A 475 19.80 -11.18 -59.75
C ASP A 475 18.33 -11.51 -59.45
N PHE A 476 17.70 -12.34 -60.27
CA PHE A 476 16.24 -12.51 -60.27
C PHE A 476 15.79 -13.97 -60.30
N LEU A 477 14.89 -14.32 -59.39
CA LEU A 477 13.96 -15.44 -59.49
C LEU A 477 12.77 -15.03 -60.37
N ASN A 478 12.52 -15.74 -61.45
CA ASN A 478 11.45 -15.45 -62.41
C ASN A 478 10.50 -16.65 -62.53
N ALA A 479 9.22 -16.37 -62.75
CA ALA A 479 8.22 -17.34 -63.20
C ALA A 479 7.77 -17.01 -64.63
N TRP A 480 7.51 -18.04 -65.43
CA TRP A 480 7.21 -17.92 -66.86
C TRP A 480 6.06 -18.83 -67.26
N ALA A 481 5.29 -18.38 -68.26
CA ALA A 481 4.24 -19.15 -68.90
C ALA A 481 4.32 -19.09 -70.44
N SER A 482 3.87 -20.14 -71.12
CA SER A 482 3.89 -20.25 -72.59
C SER A 482 2.75 -21.13 -73.11
N ASN A 483 2.10 -20.78 -74.21
CA ASN A 483 1.09 -21.64 -74.84
C ASN A 483 1.63 -22.55 -75.96
N ASP A 484 2.91 -22.41 -76.32
CA ASP A 484 3.55 -23.19 -77.39
C ASP A 484 4.87 -23.88 -76.95
N GLY A 485 5.34 -23.59 -75.74
CA GLY A 485 6.58 -24.11 -75.16
C GLY A 485 7.86 -23.49 -75.76
N VAL A 486 7.73 -22.48 -76.61
CA VAL A 486 8.83 -21.81 -77.33
C VAL A 486 8.89 -20.32 -77.00
N ALA A 487 7.76 -19.62 -77.04
CA ALA A 487 7.63 -18.22 -76.68
C ALA A 487 7.18 -18.11 -75.21
N TRP A 488 8.08 -17.61 -74.35
CA TRP A 488 7.84 -17.50 -72.90
C TRP A 488 7.49 -16.07 -72.52
N THR A 489 6.42 -15.93 -71.75
CA THR A 489 5.99 -14.67 -71.11
C THR A 489 6.38 -14.74 -69.65
N LYS A 490 7.08 -13.71 -69.15
CA LYS A 490 7.39 -13.60 -67.71
C LYS A 490 6.12 -13.21 -66.97
N VAL A 491 5.76 -13.95 -65.92
CA VAL A 491 4.53 -13.75 -65.15
C VAL A 491 4.79 -13.37 -63.68
N ALA A 492 6.01 -13.60 -63.17
CA ALA A 492 6.50 -12.98 -61.94
C ALA A 492 8.03 -12.83 -61.96
N GLU A 493 8.53 -11.91 -61.14
CA GLU A 493 9.95 -11.63 -60.90
C GLU A 493 10.16 -11.27 -59.42
N ARG A 494 11.23 -11.77 -58.80
CA ARG A 494 11.64 -11.51 -57.40
C ARG A 494 13.17 -11.38 -57.33
N SER A 495 13.65 -10.46 -56.51
CA SER A 495 15.08 -10.30 -56.19
C SER A 495 15.27 -9.88 -54.73
N GLY A 496 16.49 -9.98 -54.21
CA GLY A 496 16.82 -9.58 -52.84
C GLY A 496 16.69 -10.72 -51.84
N TYR A 497 16.27 -10.41 -50.61
CA TYR A 497 16.16 -11.39 -49.53
C TYR A 497 14.72 -11.54 -49.07
N SER A 498 14.19 -12.77 -49.05
CA SER A 498 12.79 -13.03 -48.67
C SER A 498 12.56 -13.21 -47.18
N GLY A 499 13.60 -13.26 -46.32
CA GLY A 499 13.46 -13.46 -44.87
C GLY A 499 12.93 -14.84 -44.43
N GLY A 500 12.53 -15.68 -45.37
CA GLY A 500 11.84 -16.95 -45.13
C GLY A 500 11.09 -17.41 -46.38
N MET A 501 10.18 -18.37 -46.20
CA MET A 501 9.30 -18.86 -47.27
C MET A 501 8.15 -17.87 -47.47
N VAL A 502 8.05 -17.28 -48.66
CA VAL A 502 7.01 -16.30 -49.02
C VAL A 502 6.12 -16.84 -50.13
N THR A 503 4.82 -16.49 -50.10
CA THR A 503 3.90 -16.83 -51.19
C THR A 503 4.05 -15.82 -52.34
N VAL A 504 4.19 -16.33 -53.56
CA VAL A 504 4.28 -15.53 -54.79
C VAL A 504 3.11 -15.88 -55.71
N ASP A 505 2.29 -14.86 -55.98
CA ASP A 505 1.20 -14.93 -56.95
C ASP A 505 1.63 -14.24 -58.26
N ALA A 506 1.33 -14.89 -59.39
CA ALA A 506 1.63 -14.46 -60.75
C ALA A 506 0.35 -14.52 -61.60
N ASP A 507 0.06 -13.46 -62.34
CA ASP A 507 -1.10 -13.42 -63.22
C ASP A 507 -0.92 -14.34 -64.45
N LEU A 508 -1.86 -15.28 -64.65
CA LEU A 508 -1.95 -16.12 -65.86
C LEU A 508 -3.16 -15.74 -66.73
N GLY A 509 -3.84 -14.62 -66.49
CA GLY A 509 -5.05 -14.19 -67.21
C GLY A 509 -4.89 -14.18 -68.73
N ALA A 510 -3.70 -13.85 -69.25
CA ALA A 510 -3.39 -13.91 -70.69
C ALA A 510 -3.48 -15.33 -71.30
N PHE A 511 -3.48 -16.37 -70.46
CA PHE A 511 -3.58 -17.79 -70.81
C PHE A 511 -4.92 -18.41 -70.36
N ALA A 512 -5.86 -17.60 -69.83
CA ALA A 512 -7.19 -18.06 -69.44
C ALA A 512 -7.92 -18.70 -70.63
N GLY A 513 -8.51 -19.88 -70.43
CA GLY A 513 -9.19 -20.61 -71.49
C GLY A 513 -8.28 -21.47 -72.40
N ASP A 514 -6.95 -21.39 -72.28
CA ASP A 514 -6.03 -22.21 -73.06
C ASP A 514 -5.92 -23.63 -72.49
N SER A 515 -6.04 -24.65 -73.36
CA SER A 515 -5.96 -26.06 -72.94
C SER A 515 -4.53 -26.62 -72.85
N THR A 516 -3.51 -25.79 -73.09
CA THR A 516 -2.10 -26.20 -73.13
C THR A 516 -1.22 -25.01 -72.76
N VAL A 517 -0.85 -24.93 -71.48
CA VAL A 517 0.01 -23.87 -70.94
C VAL A 517 1.22 -24.52 -70.25
N TYR A 518 2.43 -24.17 -70.68
CA TYR A 518 3.69 -24.59 -70.07
C TYR A 518 4.12 -23.57 -69.02
N LEU A 519 4.61 -24.06 -67.89
CA LEU A 519 5.12 -23.24 -66.79
C LEU A 519 6.62 -23.46 -66.62
N ALA A 520 7.35 -22.43 -66.23
CA ALA A 520 8.78 -22.53 -65.93
C ALA A 520 9.22 -21.51 -64.88
N PHE A 521 10.31 -21.82 -64.18
CA PHE A 521 11.02 -20.90 -63.31
C PHE A 521 12.44 -20.68 -63.84
N SER A 522 13.00 -19.48 -63.64
CA SER A 522 14.41 -19.23 -63.92
C SER A 522 15.08 -18.38 -62.85
N LEU A 523 16.35 -18.64 -62.62
CA LEU A 523 17.25 -17.83 -61.81
C LEU A 523 18.23 -17.23 -62.80
N SER A 524 18.23 -15.91 -62.87
CA SER A 524 19.11 -15.15 -63.76
C SER A 524 20.02 -14.31 -62.89
N SER A 525 21.33 -14.41 -63.10
CA SER A 525 22.32 -13.58 -62.42
C SER A 525 23.18 -12.80 -63.39
N ASP A 526 23.69 -11.65 -62.94
CA ASP A 526 24.55 -10.77 -63.72
C ASP A 526 26.05 -10.93 -63.34
N ASP A 527 26.86 -9.89 -63.58
CA ASP A 527 28.31 -9.87 -63.36
C ASP A 527 28.74 -9.63 -61.89
N SER A 528 27.82 -9.52 -60.92
CA SER A 528 28.12 -9.36 -59.48
C SER A 528 27.47 -10.43 -58.57
N ILE A 529 28.00 -10.55 -57.34
CA ILE A 529 27.39 -11.29 -56.22
C ILE A 529 27.78 -10.52 -54.95
N ASP A 530 26.80 -10.05 -54.19
CA ASP A 530 27.02 -9.51 -52.83
C ASP A 530 26.14 -10.24 -51.82
N SER A 531 26.53 -11.45 -51.41
CA SER A 531 25.84 -12.17 -50.32
C SER A 531 26.50 -11.82 -48.99
N LYS A 532 25.74 -11.21 -48.07
CA LYS A 532 26.22 -10.77 -46.75
C LYS A 532 26.69 -11.94 -45.86
N PHE A 533 26.19 -13.16 -46.09
CA PHE A 533 26.45 -14.34 -45.24
C PHE A 533 27.09 -15.55 -45.94
N GLY A 534 27.35 -15.47 -47.25
CA GLY A 534 27.97 -16.56 -47.97
C GLY A 534 27.02 -17.76 -48.12
N HIS A 535 26.07 -17.60 -49.05
CA HIS A 535 25.21 -18.61 -49.73
C HIS A 535 23.76 -18.65 -49.25
N LEU A 536 22.82 -18.38 -50.17
CA LEU A 536 21.74 -19.27 -50.67
C LEU A 536 21.21 -18.71 -52.02
N GLY A 537 20.55 -19.53 -52.84
CA GLY A 537 20.00 -19.14 -54.16
C GLY A 537 18.48 -18.95 -54.08
N ALA A 538 17.74 -19.43 -55.09
CA ALA A 538 16.28 -19.46 -55.05
C ALA A 538 15.73 -20.89 -54.90
N MET A 539 14.68 -21.04 -54.11
CA MET A 539 13.86 -22.25 -53.99
C MET A 539 12.41 -21.92 -54.31
N VAL A 540 11.71 -22.87 -54.92
CA VAL A 540 10.28 -22.79 -55.22
C VAL A 540 9.63 -24.09 -54.77
N ASP A 541 8.48 -23.99 -54.11
CA ASP A 541 7.68 -25.12 -53.62
C ASP A 541 6.18 -24.83 -53.77
N ASP A 542 5.33 -25.83 -53.52
CA ASP A 542 3.86 -25.72 -53.51
C ASP A 542 3.29 -24.98 -54.73
N VAL A 543 3.70 -25.38 -55.94
CA VAL A 543 3.31 -24.71 -57.19
C VAL A 543 1.90 -25.15 -57.62
N GLU A 544 0.99 -24.21 -57.70
CA GLU A 544 -0.38 -24.44 -58.10
C GLU A 544 -0.92 -23.35 -59.04
N VAL A 545 -2.00 -23.66 -59.74
CA VAL A 545 -2.79 -22.64 -60.46
C VAL A 545 -4.15 -22.53 -59.80
N VAL A 546 -4.48 -21.34 -59.29
CA VAL A 546 -5.70 -21.05 -58.55
C VAL A 546 -6.51 -19.96 -59.22
N GLU A 547 -7.82 -19.94 -59.00
CA GLU A 547 -8.65 -18.76 -59.20
C GLU A 547 -9.08 -18.25 -57.81
N LEU A 548 -8.88 -16.96 -57.58
CA LEU A 548 -9.28 -16.31 -56.33
C LEU A 548 -10.68 -15.70 -56.48
N ALA A 549 -11.41 -15.61 -55.38
CA ALA A 549 -12.63 -14.81 -55.29
C ALA A 549 -12.29 -13.30 -55.29
N SER A 550 -11.71 -12.80 -56.38
CA SER A 550 -11.32 -11.40 -56.54
C SER A 550 -12.47 -10.53 -57.06
N PHE A 551 -12.53 -9.28 -56.60
CA PHE A 551 -13.48 -8.26 -57.04
C PHE A 551 -12.81 -7.16 -57.86
N LEU A 552 -11.52 -6.97 -57.62
CA LEU A 552 -10.66 -6.03 -58.32
C LEU A 552 -9.24 -6.60 -58.35
N ARG A 553 -8.56 -6.48 -59.48
CA ARG A 553 -7.14 -6.76 -59.63
C ARG A 553 -6.53 -5.70 -60.52
N GLU A 554 -5.46 -5.07 -60.06
CA GLU A 554 -4.88 -3.91 -60.71
C GLU A 554 -3.38 -3.89 -60.39
N ASP A 555 -2.54 -3.89 -61.44
CA ASP A 555 -1.08 -3.94 -61.37
C ASP A 555 -0.44 -2.55 -61.53
N PHE A 556 -1.28 -1.52 -61.52
CA PHE A 556 -1.00 -0.12 -61.77
C PHE A 556 -0.19 0.12 -63.04
N SER A 557 -0.31 -0.72 -64.08
CA SER A 557 0.40 -0.50 -65.36
C SER A 557 -0.25 0.56 -66.28
N ASP A 558 -1.51 0.93 -65.99
CA ASP A 558 -2.26 2.04 -66.61
C ASP A 558 -3.29 2.59 -65.61
N LEU A 559 -3.19 3.88 -65.27
CA LEU A 559 -4.07 4.51 -64.28
C LEU A 559 -5.50 4.80 -64.77
N SER A 560 -5.92 4.27 -65.93
CA SER A 560 -7.25 4.55 -66.50
C SER A 560 -8.43 4.02 -65.67
N ALA A 561 -8.19 3.09 -64.74
CA ALA A 561 -9.18 2.62 -63.76
C ALA A 561 -9.38 3.56 -62.56
N TRP A 562 -8.56 4.61 -62.45
CA TRP A 562 -8.50 5.49 -61.28
C TRP A 562 -8.87 6.93 -61.67
N ASP A 563 -9.70 7.58 -60.84
CA ASP A 563 -9.99 9.01 -60.91
C ASP A 563 -8.97 9.77 -60.05
N ALA A 564 -7.95 10.31 -60.72
CA ALA A 564 -6.88 11.12 -60.14
C ALA A 564 -7.06 12.62 -60.43
N ASP A 565 -8.29 13.08 -60.70
CA ASP A 565 -8.53 14.44 -61.22
C ASP A 565 -8.48 15.57 -60.14
N ASP A 566 -8.47 15.25 -58.85
CA ASP A 566 -8.36 16.23 -57.74
C ASP A 566 -6.90 16.66 -57.48
N TYR A 567 -6.41 17.50 -58.40
CA TYR A 567 -5.35 18.53 -58.31
C TYR A 567 -3.95 18.41 -58.98
N ALA A 568 -3.51 19.64 -59.30
CA ALA A 568 -2.42 20.19 -60.11
C ALA A 568 -1.10 19.40 -60.24
N VAL A 569 -0.87 18.92 -61.46
CA VAL A 569 0.43 18.47 -62.01
C VAL A 569 1.16 17.42 -61.15
N THR A 570 0.64 16.18 -61.22
CA THR A 570 1.20 14.94 -60.63
C THR A 570 1.18 14.94 -59.11
N PRO A 571 0.70 13.84 -58.52
CA PRO A 571 1.78 12.97 -58.05
C PRO A 571 1.59 11.48 -58.29
N TRP A 572 0.38 10.94 -58.45
CA TRP A 572 0.20 9.52 -58.76
C TRP A 572 0.52 9.22 -60.23
N ALA A 573 1.75 8.79 -60.50
CA ALA A 573 2.23 8.46 -61.84
C ALA A 573 2.93 7.11 -61.87
N LEU A 574 2.92 6.49 -63.05
CA LEU A 574 3.71 5.28 -63.33
C LEU A 574 5.20 5.59 -63.22
N THR A 575 5.91 4.82 -62.41
CA THR A 575 7.36 4.91 -62.29
C THR A 575 8.05 3.63 -62.73
N SER A 576 9.23 3.78 -63.33
CA SER A 576 10.14 2.69 -63.72
C SER A 576 11.48 2.76 -62.99
N LYS A 577 11.58 3.57 -61.93
CA LYS A 577 12.85 3.89 -61.26
C LYS A 577 13.25 2.91 -60.15
N TRP A 578 12.37 1.96 -59.82
CA TRP A 578 12.49 1.12 -58.64
C TRP A 578 12.67 -0.36 -58.99
N VAL A 579 13.22 -1.11 -58.04
CA VAL A 579 13.96 -2.35 -58.29
C VAL A 579 13.11 -3.63 -58.13
N VAL A 580 11.82 -3.52 -57.78
CA VAL A 580 11.02 -4.67 -57.31
C VAL A 580 9.73 -4.93 -58.11
N SER A 581 9.43 -4.12 -59.12
CA SER A 581 8.37 -4.42 -60.09
C SER A 581 8.73 -3.84 -61.46
N ALA A 582 8.05 -4.31 -62.51
CA ALA A 582 8.18 -3.78 -63.87
C ALA A 582 7.71 -2.30 -63.91
N PRO A 583 7.47 -1.61 -65.05
CA PRO A 583 7.19 -0.17 -65.05
C PRO A 583 5.78 0.22 -64.52
N SER A 584 5.33 -0.34 -63.40
CA SER A 584 3.93 -0.47 -63.00
C SER A 584 3.56 0.10 -61.64
N ALA A 585 4.44 0.82 -60.92
CA ALA A 585 4.07 1.39 -59.63
C ALA A 585 3.37 2.76 -59.73
N ALA A 586 2.25 2.97 -59.03
CA ALA A 586 1.57 4.25 -58.90
C ALA A 586 2.01 4.96 -57.61
N GLY A 587 2.63 6.14 -57.70
CA GLY A 587 3.14 6.79 -56.49
C GLY A 587 3.69 8.20 -56.64
N VAL A 588 3.82 8.89 -55.51
CA VAL A 588 4.45 10.22 -55.34
C VAL A 588 5.97 10.04 -55.15
N ILE A 589 6.79 10.61 -56.04
CA ILE A 589 8.27 10.52 -55.94
C ILE A 589 8.86 11.90 -55.69
N GLY A 590 9.33 12.11 -54.46
CA GLY A 590 9.61 13.42 -53.91
C GLY A 590 8.32 14.21 -53.75
N TYR A 591 8.06 14.72 -52.56
CA TYR A 591 6.83 15.43 -52.25
C TYR A 591 7.10 16.85 -51.73
N GLY A 592 6.11 17.70 -51.94
CA GLY A 592 6.08 19.07 -51.45
C GLY A 592 5.55 19.15 -50.03
N ASP A 593 5.89 20.26 -49.40
CA ASP A 593 5.30 20.71 -48.13
C ASP A 593 3.77 20.90 -48.29
N ASN A 594 2.98 20.40 -47.33
CA ASN A 594 1.52 20.46 -47.31
C ASN A 594 0.85 19.77 -48.51
N GLU A 595 1.43 18.68 -49.01
CA GLU A 595 0.89 17.92 -50.13
C GLU A 595 -0.25 16.99 -49.69
N ARG A 596 -1.36 16.99 -50.43
CA ARG A 596 -2.49 16.10 -50.19
C ARG A 596 -3.03 15.59 -51.51
N SER A 597 -2.98 14.27 -51.72
CA SER A 597 -3.20 13.67 -53.02
C SER A 597 -3.95 12.35 -52.94
N LEU A 598 -5.13 12.30 -53.57
CA LEU A 598 -6.02 11.15 -53.55
C LEU A 598 -6.01 10.40 -54.89
N LEU A 599 -5.71 9.10 -54.85
CA LEU A 599 -5.89 8.16 -55.96
C LEU A 599 -7.07 7.25 -55.63
N LYS A 600 -8.24 7.50 -56.22
CA LYS A 600 -9.47 6.74 -55.96
C LYS A 600 -9.96 5.99 -57.19
N LEU A 601 -10.69 4.90 -57.00
CA LEU A 601 -11.31 4.18 -58.11
C LEU A 601 -12.28 5.07 -58.89
N ALA A 602 -12.22 5.01 -60.23
CA ALA A 602 -13.13 5.76 -61.10
C ALA A 602 -14.56 5.20 -61.05
N ASP A 603 -14.68 3.87 -60.98
CA ASP A 603 -15.95 3.14 -60.86
C ASP A 603 -15.95 2.30 -59.57
N PRO A 604 -17.06 2.22 -58.82
CA PRO A 604 -17.14 1.44 -57.60
C PRO A 604 -17.19 -0.06 -57.88
N MET A 605 -16.68 -0.84 -56.93
CA MET A 605 -16.76 -2.30 -56.89
C MET A 605 -18.09 -2.76 -56.24
N ASP A 606 -18.61 -3.90 -56.69
CA ASP A 606 -19.83 -4.53 -56.15
C ASP A 606 -19.46 -5.69 -55.21
N LEU A 607 -19.68 -5.49 -53.90
CA LEU A 607 -19.43 -6.48 -52.86
C LEU A 607 -20.73 -7.11 -52.33
N SER A 608 -21.87 -6.92 -53.01
CA SER A 608 -23.19 -7.36 -52.54
C SER A 608 -23.35 -8.89 -52.41
N ALA A 609 -22.49 -9.65 -53.08
CA ALA A 609 -22.48 -11.11 -53.04
C ALA A 609 -21.72 -11.70 -51.83
N VAL A 610 -21.01 -10.87 -51.06
CA VAL A 610 -20.12 -11.32 -49.98
C VAL A 610 -20.73 -11.06 -48.61
N THR A 611 -20.58 -12.03 -47.70
CA THR A 611 -21.01 -11.88 -46.30
C THR A 611 -19.90 -12.26 -45.30
N GLY A 612 -18.71 -12.59 -45.80
CA GLY A 612 -17.53 -12.95 -45.01
C GLY A 612 -16.44 -11.90 -45.12
N ASP A 613 -15.21 -12.27 -44.76
CA ASP A 613 -14.09 -11.33 -44.72
C ASP A 613 -13.60 -10.94 -46.11
N ILE A 614 -13.21 -9.67 -46.24
CA ILE A 614 -12.70 -9.07 -47.47
C ILE A 614 -11.44 -8.28 -47.11
N SER A 615 -10.39 -8.41 -47.92
CA SER A 615 -9.19 -7.60 -47.79
C SER A 615 -8.75 -7.04 -49.14
N ALA A 616 -8.24 -5.82 -49.12
CA ALA A 616 -7.36 -5.32 -50.17
C ALA A 616 -5.94 -5.80 -49.84
N LEU A 617 -5.31 -6.53 -50.77
CA LEU A 617 -3.92 -6.97 -50.69
C LEU A 617 -3.15 -6.20 -51.74
N PHE A 618 -2.07 -5.53 -51.35
CA PHE A 618 -1.25 -4.74 -52.28
C PHE A 618 0.17 -4.66 -51.77
N LYS A 619 1.08 -4.12 -52.58
CA LYS A 619 2.42 -3.76 -52.15
C LYS A 619 2.47 -2.26 -51.93
N ALA A 620 3.07 -1.85 -50.82
CA ALA A 620 3.30 -0.45 -50.52
C ALA A 620 4.81 -0.17 -50.44
N PHE A 621 5.18 0.99 -50.94
CA PHE A 621 6.45 1.64 -50.74
C PHE A 621 6.15 2.95 -50.00
N TYR A 622 6.90 3.25 -48.96
CA TYR A 622 6.89 4.54 -48.28
C TYR A 622 8.27 4.81 -47.71
N GLU A 623 8.85 5.94 -48.09
CA GLU A 623 10.02 6.53 -47.47
C GLU A 623 9.68 8.00 -47.21
N THR A 624 9.12 8.22 -46.02
CA THR A 624 8.37 9.41 -45.62
C THR A 624 8.85 9.88 -44.26
N GLU A 625 8.54 11.12 -43.86
CA GLU A 625 8.79 11.52 -42.48
C GLU A 625 7.91 10.66 -41.55
N PRO A 626 8.52 9.83 -40.67
CA PRO A 626 7.76 8.92 -39.82
C PRO A 626 6.72 9.69 -39.00
N ASN A 627 5.47 9.24 -39.08
CA ASN A 627 4.32 9.74 -38.30
C ASN A 627 3.91 11.20 -38.57
N VAL A 628 4.45 11.79 -39.63
CA VAL A 628 4.09 13.15 -40.05
C VAL A 628 3.46 13.09 -41.43
N ASP A 629 4.06 12.32 -42.34
CA ASP A 629 3.51 12.09 -43.66
C ASP A 629 2.96 10.65 -43.75
N PHE A 630 1.76 10.51 -44.32
CA PHE A 630 1.05 9.23 -44.32
C PHE A 630 0.59 8.81 -45.72
N LEU A 631 0.76 7.52 -46.01
CA LEU A 631 0.01 6.78 -47.02
C LEU A 631 -1.18 6.10 -46.34
N SER A 632 -2.41 6.52 -46.63
CA SER A 632 -3.62 5.94 -46.06
C SER A 632 -4.45 5.20 -47.11
N VAL A 633 -5.05 4.08 -46.71
CA VAL A 633 -6.07 3.35 -47.50
C VAL A 633 -7.45 3.78 -46.99
N LEU A 634 -8.34 4.15 -47.90
CA LEU A 634 -9.69 4.61 -47.57
C LEU A 634 -10.75 3.85 -48.36
N ALA A 635 -11.93 3.69 -47.76
CA ALA A 635 -13.11 3.19 -48.44
C ALA A 635 -14.33 4.11 -48.26
N SER A 636 -15.27 4.02 -49.20
CA SER A 636 -16.50 4.81 -49.20
C SER A 636 -17.63 4.09 -49.94
N THR A 637 -18.87 4.19 -49.48
CA THR A 637 -20.04 3.68 -50.21
C THR A 637 -20.65 4.68 -51.20
N ASP A 638 -20.28 5.97 -51.10
CA ASP A 638 -20.82 7.05 -51.92
C ASP A 638 -19.77 7.84 -52.72
N GLY A 639 -18.48 7.54 -52.50
CA GLY A 639 -17.34 8.18 -53.16
C GLY A 639 -17.04 9.59 -52.67
N THR A 640 -17.66 10.02 -51.57
CA THR A 640 -17.51 11.37 -50.98
C THR A 640 -17.20 11.36 -49.49
N ASN A 641 -17.77 10.44 -48.72
CA ASN A 641 -17.48 10.25 -47.30
C ASN A 641 -16.53 9.06 -47.14
N TRP A 642 -15.31 9.32 -46.69
CA TRP A 642 -14.24 8.34 -46.64
C TRP A 642 -13.96 7.90 -45.20
N THR A 643 -13.79 6.59 -45.00
CA THR A 643 -13.28 6.01 -43.76
C THR A 643 -11.87 5.51 -44.02
N THR A 644 -10.91 5.92 -43.20
CA THR A 644 -9.55 5.38 -43.23
C THR A 644 -9.57 3.96 -42.68
N LEU A 645 -9.01 3.03 -43.44
CA LEU A 645 -8.91 1.62 -43.06
C LEU A 645 -7.54 1.30 -42.44
N SER A 646 -6.49 1.93 -42.94
CA SER A 646 -5.09 1.72 -42.53
C SER A 646 -4.26 2.92 -42.95
N SER A 647 -3.20 3.23 -42.20
CA SER A 647 -2.22 4.29 -42.52
C SER A 647 -0.80 3.75 -42.36
N PHE A 648 0.12 4.22 -43.20
CA PHE A 648 1.52 3.80 -43.22
C PHE A 648 2.41 5.04 -43.33
N SER A 649 3.49 5.10 -42.56
CA SER A 649 4.47 6.20 -42.56
C SER A 649 5.88 5.66 -42.33
N GLY A 650 6.89 6.52 -42.47
CA GLY A 650 8.29 6.18 -42.24
C GLY A 650 8.92 5.40 -43.39
N PHE A 651 9.55 4.27 -43.07
CA PHE A 651 10.43 3.50 -43.95
C PHE A 651 9.87 2.10 -44.25
N SER A 652 9.61 1.80 -45.53
CA SER A 652 9.20 0.48 -45.99
C SER A 652 10.42 -0.35 -46.38
N GLY A 653 10.79 -1.34 -45.56
CA GLY A 653 11.93 -2.24 -45.80
C GLY A 653 12.73 -2.51 -44.52
N GLU A 654 13.75 -3.37 -44.58
CA GLU A 654 14.61 -3.65 -43.41
C GLU A 654 15.90 -2.80 -43.37
N TRP A 655 16.48 -2.49 -44.53
CA TRP A 655 17.78 -1.81 -44.64
C TRP A 655 17.85 -0.80 -45.79
N GLU A 656 17.09 -1.04 -46.86
CA GLU A 656 16.90 -0.13 -47.99
C GLU A 656 15.41 -0.03 -48.33
N PRO A 657 14.92 1.14 -48.80
CA PRO A 657 13.52 1.32 -49.16
C PRO A 657 13.09 0.34 -50.26
N GLY A 658 12.00 -0.39 -50.04
CA GLY A 658 11.46 -1.38 -50.96
C GLY A 658 9.97 -1.63 -50.76
N PHE A 659 9.35 -2.26 -51.76
CA PHE A 659 7.94 -2.65 -51.67
C PHE A 659 7.75 -3.77 -50.65
N VAL A 660 6.88 -3.53 -49.66
CA VAL A 660 6.46 -4.53 -48.68
C VAL A 660 5.00 -4.94 -48.93
N PRO A 661 4.63 -6.22 -48.74
CA PRO A 661 3.25 -6.64 -48.84
C PRO A 661 2.44 -6.08 -47.67
N VAL A 662 1.27 -5.52 -47.97
CA VAL A 662 0.36 -4.93 -47.00
C VAL A 662 -1.08 -5.37 -47.28
N SER A 663 -1.89 -5.38 -46.24
CA SER A 663 -3.31 -5.70 -46.32
C SER A 663 -4.14 -4.66 -45.60
N ALA A 664 -5.26 -4.25 -46.19
CA ALA A 664 -6.26 -3.39 -45.56
C ALA A 664 -7.61 -4.10 -45.48
N ASN A 665 -8.19 -4.13 -44.28
CA ASN A 665 -9.43 -4.85 -44.00
C ASN A 665 -10.65 -4.10 -44.56
N LEU A 666 -11.37 -4.74 -45.49
CA LEU A 666 -12.58 -4.22 -46.14
C LEU A 666 -13.86 -4.90 -45.64
N SER A 667 -13.77 -5.76 -44.61
CA SER A 667 -14.88 -6.62 -44.19
C SER A 667 -16.11 -5.85 -43.70
N ALA A 668 -15.94 -4.61 -43.20
CA ALA A 668 -17.05 -3.73 -42.83
C ALA A 668 -17.96 -3.34 -44.02
N TYR A 669 -17.47 -3.48 -45.25
CA TYR A 669 -18.19 -3.18 -46.49
C TYR A 669 -18.74 -4.43 -47.17
N ALA A 670 -18.66 -5.61 -46.53
CA ALA A 670 -19.25 -6.83 -47.05
C ALA A 670 -20.77 -6.68 -47.22
N GLY A 671 -21.28 -7.02 -48.40
CA GLY A 671 -22.70 -6.89 -48.74
C GLY A 671 -23.10 -5.55 -49.37
N GLU A 672 -22.17 -4.60 -49.48
CA GLU A 672 -22.43 -3.30 -50.11
C GLU A 672 -22.34 -3.38 -51.65
N PRO A 673 -23.34 -2.85 -52.40
CA PRO A 673 -23.37 -2.94 -53.86
C PRO A 673 -22.51 -1.90 -54.59
N SER A 674 -21.91 -0.96 -53.86
CA SER A 674 -21.12 0.13 -54.41
C SER A 674 -20.08 0.56 -53.38
N VAL A 675 -18.84 0.14 -53.56
CA VAL A 675 -17.71 0.48 -52.68
C VAL A 675 -16.61 1.11 -53.53
N TYR A 676 -16.16 2.30 -53.13
CA TYR A 676 -14.99 2.96 -53.67
C TYR A 676 -13.80 2.68 -52.74
N LEU A 677 -12.63 2.44 -53.34
CA LEU A 677 -11.35 2.32 -52.66
C LEU A 677 -10.46 3.48 -53.09
N ALA A 678 -9.64 3.99 -52.17
CA ALA A 678 -8.67 5.02 -52.49
C ALA A 678 -7.39 4.92 -51.65
N PHE A 679 -6.32 5.48 -52.21
CA PHE A 679 -5.06 5.74 -51.54
C PHE A 679 -4.86 7.25 -51.39
N MET A 680 -4.65 7.72 -50.18
CA MET A 680 -4.34 9.12 -49.89
C MET A 680 -2.88 9.23 -49.48
N PHE A 681 -2.19 10.21 -50.04
CA PHE A 681 -0.93 10.70 -49.48
C PHE A 681 -1.15 12.08 -48.85
N GLU A 682 -0.77 12.26 -47.60
CA GLU A 682 -0.79 13.53 -46.87
C GLU A 682 0.60 13.83 -46.30
N SER A 683 1.06 15.07 -46.48
CA SER A 683 2.37 15.54 -46.01
C SER A 683 2.30 16.96 -45.48
N ASP A 684 3.16 17.33 -44.52
CA ASP A 684 3.24 18.67 -43.93
C ASP A 684 4.59 19.39 -44.12
N MET A 685 5.60 18.70 -44.67
CA MET A 685 6.95 19.22 -44.96
C MET A 685 7.53 18.58 -46.22
N SER A 686 8.43 19.28 -46.93
CA SER A 686 9.01 18.75 -48.16
C SER A 686 10.24 17.89 -47.90
N VAL A 687 10.23 16.63 -48.35
CA VAL A 687 11.43 15.78 -48.39
C VAL A 687 11.74 15.39 -49.83
N SER A 688 12.99 15.63 -50.25
CA SER A 688 13.48 15.23 -51.57
C SER A 688 14.91 14.71 -51.48
N SER A 689 15.18 13.57 -52.12
CA SER A 689 16.53 13.02 -52.28
C SER A 689 16.99 13.09 -53.73
N ASP A 690 18.29 13.36 -53.95
CA ASP A 690 18.92 13.41 -55.28
C ASP A 690 18.88 12.05 -56.00
N VAL A 691 18.65 10.97 -55.25
CA VAL A 691 18.56 9.59 -55.73
C VAL A 691 17.12 9.14 -56.00
N GLY A 692 16.11 9.94 -55.61
CA GLY A 692 14.69 9.66 -55.86
C GLY A 692 14.10 8.57 -54.97
N LEU A 693 14.71 8.32 -53.81
CA LEU A 693 14.31 7.23 -52.91
C LEU A 693 13.27 7.63 -51.86
N THR A 694 12.56 8.73 -52.04
CA THR A 694 11.69 9.34 -51.01
C THR A 694 10.28 9.56 -51.58
N GLY A 695 9.24 9.26 -50.81
CA GLY A 695 7.83 9.36 -51.19
C GLY A 695 7.05 8.07 -50.96
N VAL A 696 5.91 7.91 -51.63
CA VAL A 696 5.03 6.74 -51.47
C VAL A 696 4.68 6.14 -52.82
N ALA A 697 4.51 4.82 -52.89
CA ALA A 697 3.97 4.16 -54.08
C ALA A 697 3.19 2.91 -53.68
N VAL A 698 2.23 2.52 -54.52
CA VAL A 698 1.45 1.29 -54.40
C VAL A 698 1.55 0.49 -55.70
N ASP A 699 1.45 -0.84 -55.55
CA ASP A 699 1.52 -1.78 -56.67
C ASP A 699 0.75 -3.08 -56.35
N ASP A 700 0.46 -3.89 -57.37
CA ASP A 700 -0.12 -5.24 -57.26
C ASP A 700 -1.38 -5.33 -56.37
N LEU A 701 -2.36 -4.42 -56.54
CA LEU A 701 -3.61 -4.45 -55.76
C LEU A 701 -4.52 -5.60 -56.21
N THR A 702 -4.96 -6.41 -55.24
CA THR A 702 -6.04 -7.37 -55.41
C THR A 702 -7.03 -7.25 -54.25
N VAL A 703 -8.31 -7.03 -54.52
CA VAL A 703 -9.38 -7.07 -53.52
C VAL A 703 -10.06 -8.43 -53.57
N VAL A 704 -10.04 -9.16 -52.46
CA VAL A 704 -10.40 -10.59 -52.41
C VAL A 704 -11.28 -10.94 -51.22
N GLU A 705 -12.21 -11.86 -51.41
CA GLU A 705 -12.90 -12.57 -50.30
C GLU A 705 -11.94 -13.62 -49.73
N GLY A 706 -12.02 -13.87 -48.43
CA GLY A 706 -11.11 -14.78 -47.75
C GLY A 706 -11.49 -15.00 -46.29
N THR A 707 -10.49 -15.35 -45.51
CA THR A 707 -10.57 -15.48 -44.05
C THR A 707 -9.31 -14.91 -43.45
N TRP A 708 -9.43 -14.08 -42.41
CA TRP A 708 -8.29 -13.75 -41.58
C TRP A 708 -7.83 -15.01 -40.83
N SER A 709 -6.53 -15.28 -40.82
CA SER A 709 -5.95 -16.28 -39.95
C SER A 709 -6.00 -15.75 -38.51
N GLU A 710 -6.30 -16.62 -37.55
CA GLU A 710 -5.92 -16.32 -36.17
C GLU A 710 -4.41 -16.18 -36.13
N ALA A 711 -3.91 -15.09 -35.53
CA ALA A 711 -2.49 -14.95 -35.27
C ALA A 711 -2.06 -16.06 -34.31
N ASP A 712 -0.97 -16.76 -34.64
CA ASP A 712 -0.44 -17.81 -33.79
C ASP A 712 0.49 -17.19 -32.74
N TYR A 713 0.02 -17.14 -31.51
CA TYR A 713 0.75 -16.62 -30.36
C TYR A 713 1.52 -17.72 -29.60
N SER A 714 1.58 -18.97 -30.10
CA SER A 714 2.21 -20.08 -29.36
C SER A 714 3.66 -19.80 -28.98
N ASP A 715 4.38 -19.06 -29.83
CA ASP A 715 5.79 -18.69 -29.64
C ASP A 715 5.97 -17.21 -29.23
N ALA A 716 4.89 -16.48 -28.95
CA ALA A 716 4.92 -15.06 -28.56
C ALA A 716 5.28 -14.86 -27.08
N TYR A 717 6.35 -15.52 -26.63
CA TYR A 717 6.87 -15.39 -25.27
C TYR A 717 8.41 -15.40 -25.28
N ALA A 718 9.05 -14.48 -24.54
CA ALA A 718 10.50 -14.36 -24.53
C ALA A 718 11.08 -14.07 -23.15
N LEU A 719 12.36 -14.44 -22.97
CA LEU A 719 13.15 -14.14 -21.77
C LEU A 719 13.88 -12.80 -21.96
N PHE A 720 13.56 -11.80 -21.15
CA PHE A 720 14.27 -10.52 -21.12
C PHE A 720 15.00 -10.31 -19.78
N SER A 721 16.06 -9.50 -19.81
CA SER A 721 16.85 -9.13 -18.62
C SER A 721 16.92 -7.61 -18.49
N GLY A 722 16.53 -7.07 -17.35
CA GLY A 722 16.58 -5.63 -17.05
C GLY A 722 15.85 -5.28 -15.75
N THR A 723 16.16 -4.10 -15.18
CA THR A 723 15.31 -3.46 -14.15
C THR A 723 13.90 -3.16 -14.68
N SER A 724 13.76 -3.07 -16.00
CA SER A 724 12.50 -3.08 -16.74
C SER A 724 11.65 -4.35 -16.55
N MET A 725 12.25 -5.49 -16.22
CA MET A 725 11.52 -6.73 -15.90
C MET A 725 11.24 -6.87 -14.39
N ALA A 726 12.00 -6.18 -13.55
CA ALA A 726 11.76 -6.11 -12.11
C ALA A 726 10.59 -5.16 -11.76
N THR A 727 10.51 -4.03 -12.44
CA THR A 727 9.45 -3.02 -12.32
C THR A 727 8.02 -3.58 -12.43
N PRO A 728 7.67 -4.42 -13.43
CA PRO A 728 6.34 -4.99 -13.57
C PRO A 728 5.98 -5.97 -12.44
N HIS A 729 6.94 -6.69 -11.85
CA HIS A 729 6.66 -7.50 -10.66
C HIS A 729 6.16 -6.63 -9.50
N VAL A 730 6.84 -5.50 -9.24
CA VAL A 730 6.45 -4.55 -8.18
C VAL A 730 5.12 -3.87 -8.49
N SER A 731 4.87 -3.53 -9.76
CA SER A 731 3.59 -2.96 -10.21
C SER A 731 2.44 -3.95 -10.01
N GLY A 732 2.66 -5.24 -10.31
CA GLY A 732 1.71 -6.30 -10.04
C GLY A 732 1.48 -6.56 -8.54
N ILE A 733 2.51 -6.45 -7.70
CA ILE A 733 2.36 -6.50 -6.23
C ILE A 733 1.48 -5.34 -5.74
N ALA A 734 1.72 -4.12 -6.22
CA ALA A 734 0.86 -2.98 -5.90
C ALA A 734 -0.60 -3.24 -6.32
N ALA A 735 -0.83 -3.84 -7.49
CA ALA A 735 -2.17 -4.20 -7.95
C ALA A 735 -2.84 -5.24 -7.05
N LEU A 736 -2.11 -6.26 -6.57
CA LEU A 736 -2.63 -7.22 -5.59
C LEU A 736 -3.02 -6.54 -4.27
N VAL A 737 -2.18 -5.64 -3.76
CA VAL A 737 -2.43 -4.88 -2.52
C VAL A 737 -3.68 -4.02 -2.68
N LEU A 738 -3.80 -3.26 -3.77
CA LEU A 738 -4.97 -2.42 -4.01
C LEU A 738 -6.24 -3.24 -4.25
N SER A 739 -6.13 -4.43 -4.85
CA SER A 739 -7.25 -5.37 -4.98
C SER A 739 -7.74 -5.89 -3.63
N GLN A 740 -6.84 -6.04 -2.65
CA GLN A 740 -7.19 -6.45 -1.29
C GLN A 740 -7.73 -5.27 -0.45
N TRP A 741 -7.19 -4.07 -0.66
CA TRP A 741 -7.58 -2.82 0.02
C TRP A 741 -7.83 -1.69 -0.97
N PRO A 742 -9.04 -1.59 -1.55
CA PRO A 742 -9.34 -0.62 -2.61
C PRO A 742 -9.23 0.86 -2.20
N ASP A 743 -9.24 1.14 -0.89
CA ASP A 743 -9.11 2.49 -0.35
C ASP A 743 -7.66 2.85 0.03
N ALA A 744 -6.68 1.98 -0.25
CA ALA A 744 -5.27 2.22 0.05
C ALA A 744 -4.72 3.42 -0.73
N THR A 745 -4.00 4.31 -0.05
CA THR A 745 -3.36 5.45 -0.69
C THR A 745 -2.05 5.03 -1.37
N THR A 746 -1.51 5.87 -2.25
CA THR A 746 -0.18 5.65 -2.86
C THR A 746 0.94 5.48 -1.84
N ALA A 747 0.88 6.21 -0.72
CA ALA A 747 1.83 6.04 0.37
C ALA A 747 1.67 4.66 1.04
N ASP A 748 0.43 4.18 1.19
CA ASP A 748 0.14 2.84 1.69
C ASP A 748 0.72 1.78 0.75
N LEU A 749 0.48 1.87 -0.56
CA LEU A 749 1.04 0.93 -1.55
C LEU A 749 2.57 0.88 -1.50
N LYS A 750 3.24 2.04 -1.51
CA LYS A 750 4.70 2.13 -1.38
C LYS A 750 5.19 1.50 -0.07
N ASN A 751 4.53 1.80 1.06
CA ASN A 751 4.90 1.22 2.35
C ASN A 751 4.70 -0.30 2.37
N ALA A 752 3.61 -0.80 1.79
CA ALA A 752 3.33 -2.22 1.73
C ALA A 752 4.45 -2.98 1.03
N ILE A 753 4.93 -2.49 -0.12
CA ILE A 753 6.07 -3.04 -0.85
C ILE A 753 7.37 -2.95 -0.04
N MET A 754 7.63 -1.80 0.57
CA MET A 754 8.91 -1.49 1.20
C MET A 754 9.14 -2.19 2.53
N LEU A 755 8.09 -2.27 3.35
CA LEU A 755 8.15 -2.85 4.69
C LEU A 755 8.05 -4.37 4.65
N SER A 756 7.37 -4.93 3.64
CA SER A 756 7.22 -6.38 3.47
C SER A 756 8.41 -7.06 2.78
N ALA A 757 9.29 -6.29 2.13
CA ALA A 757 10.42 -6.82 1.38
C ALA A 757 11.33 -7.74 2.22
N ASP A 758 11.68 -8.90 1.65
CA ASP A 758 12.61 -9.87 2.22
C ASP A 758 14.00 -9.29 2.34
N LYS A 759 14.46 -9.13 3.58
CA LYS A 759 15.78 -8.53 3.86
C LYS A 759 16.89 -9.49 3.50
N LEU A 760 17.69 -9.10 2.52
CA LEU A 760 18.78 -9.89 1.98
C LEU A 760 20.13 -9.25 2.33
N PRO A 761 21.08 -9.96 2.98
CA PRO A 761 22.37 -9.39 3.40
C PRO A 761 23.17 -8.74 2.26
N GLN A 762 23.03 -9.23 1.03
CA GLN A 762 23.68 -8.70 -0.17
C GLN A 762 23.06 -7.40 -0.70
N LEU A 763 21.81 -7.10 -0.32
CA LEU A 763 21.08 -5.88 -0.67
C LEU A 763 21.12 -4.82 0.44
N ASP A 764 21.62 -5.16 1.64
CA ASP A 764 21.82 -4.20 2.74
C ASP A 764 22.76 -3.06 2.31
N GLY A 765 22.27 -1.83 2.39
CA GLY A 765 22.97 -0.63 1.90
C GLY A 765 23.01 -0.48 0.37
N ARG A 766 22.23 -1.27 -0.38
CA ARG A 766 22.06 -1.15 -1.86
C ARG A 766 20.69 -0.62 -2.26
N CYS A 767 19.72 -0.61 -1.35
CA CYS A 767 18.40 0.01 -1.48
C CYS A 767 17.91 0.47 -0.10
N VAL A 768 16.84 1.27 -0.08
CA VAL A 768 16.18 1.78 1.12
C VAL A 768 15.58 0.65 1.95
N SER A 769 14.89 -0.30 1.32
CA SER A 769 14.30 -1.45 2.00
C SER A 769 15.37 -2.46 2.46
N GLY A 770 16.51 -2.52 1.79
CA GLY A 770 17.52 -3.56 2.01
C GLY A 770 17.08 -4.97 1.57
N GLY A 771 16.10 -5.07 0.66
CA GLY A 771 15.47 -6.35 0.34
C GLY A 771 14.85 -6.48 -1.05
N ARG A 772 14.42 -7.71 -1.34
CA ARG A 772 13.63 -8.10 -2.52
C ARG A 772 12.13 -7.97 -2.19
N ALA A 773 11.32 -7.50 -3.13
CA ALA A 773 9.87 -7.39 -2.96
C ALA A 773 9.24 -8.77 -2.73
N ASN A 774 8.23 -8.82 -1.86
CA ASN A 774 7.51 -10.03 -1.50
C ASN A 774 6.00 -9.78 -1.59
N ALA A 775 5.34 -10.47 -2.51
CA ALA A 775 3.91 -10.33 -2.81
C ALA A 775 3.04 -10.81 -1.65
N ALA A 776 3.36 -11.96 -1.06
CA ALA A 776 2.56 -12.55 0.02
C ALA A 776 2.64 -11.70 1.30
N ALA A 777 3.82 -11.22 1.65
CA ALA A 777 4.04 -10.37 2.80
C ALA A 777 3.43 -8.97 2.60
N ALA A 778 3.41 -8.44 1.36
CA ALA A 778 2.75 -7.18 1.04
C ALA A 778 1.23 -7.23 1.23
N LEU A 779 0.62 -8.42 1.13
CA LEU A 779 -0.79 -8.67 1.45
C LEU A 779 -1.05 -8.91 2.96
N GLY A 780 -0.02 -8.81 3.81
CA GLY A 780 -0.18 -8.73 5.25
C GLY A 780 -0.63 -7.35 5.71
N ASP A 781 -1.24 -7.24 6.89
CA ASP A 781 -1.60 -5.94 7.46
C ASP A 781 -0.33 -5.20 7.91
N VAL A 782 0.15 -4.32 7.03
CA VAL A 782 1.36 -3.50 7.16
C VAL A 782 1.01 -2.01 7.30
N PHE A 783 -0.28 -1.68 7.34
CA PHE A 783 -0.75 -0.31 7.48
C PHE A 783 -0.84 0.05 8.95
N ALA A 784 -0.61 1.34 9.23
CA ALA A 784 -0.82 1.84 10.57
C ALA A 784 -2.31 2.07 10.85
N PRO A 785 -2.75 2.01 12.12
CA PRO A 785 -4.14 2.32 12.47
C PRO A 785 -4.54 3.72 12.02
N VAL A 786 -5.75 3.84 11.49
CA VAL A 786 -6.38 5.15 11.25
C VAL A 786 -6.88 5.70 12.58
N VAL A 787 -6.41 6.89 12.97
CA VAL A 787 -6.84 7.57 14.20
C VAL A 787 -7.54 8.90 13.89
N THR A 788 -8.68 9.14 14.51
CA THR A 788 -9.55 10.31 14.30
C THR A 788 -9.96 10.95 15.62
N ASP A 789 -10.40 12.21 15.58
CA ASP A 789 -10.90 12.95 16.74
C ASP A 789 -12.25 13.63 16.48
N ASP A 790 -12.99 13.95 17.54
CA ASP A 790 -14.25 14.73 17.50
C ASP A 790 -14.10 16.18 17.98
N ASN A 791 -12.89 16.77 17.86
CA ASN A 791 -12.56 18.08 18.38
C ASN A 791 -13.47 19.18 17.80
N ALA A 792 -14.30 19.78 18.66
CA ALA A 792 -15.17 20.91 18.33
C ALA A 792 -14.45 22.27 18.24
N GLY A 793 -13.13 22.32 18.47
CA GLY A 793 -12.30 23.53 18.43
C GLY A 793 -12.45 24.47 19.62
N SER A 794 -13.61 24.53 20.30
CA SER A 794 -13.78 25.29 21.54
C SER A 794 -14.76 24.65 22.51
N TYR A 795 -14.44 24.73 23.80
CA TYR A 795 -15.18 24.12 24.90
C TYR A 795 -15.41 25.12 26.04
N THR A 796 -16.40 24.91 26.90
CA THR A 796 -16.64 25.75 28.08
C THR A 796 -16.65 24.93 29.35
N GLY A 797 -15.74 25.24 30.27
CA GLY A 797 -15.61 24.59 31.58
C GLY A 797 -14.91 23.24 31.51
N VAL A 798 -15.38 22.32 30.66
CA VAL A 798 -14.77 20.99 30.42
C VAL A 798 -14.71 20.74 28.91
N ALA A 799 -13.59 20.17 28.45
CA ALA A 799 -13.48 19.56 27.12
C ALA A 799 -13.54 18.04 27.28
N GLU A 800 -14.35 17.41 26.45
CA GLU A 800 -14.39 15.96 26.25
C GLU A 800 -14.10 15.76 24.76
N ILE A 801 -12.93 15.19 24.45
CA ILE A 801 -12.53 14.84 23.09
C ILE A 801 -12.40 13.32 23.06
N ALA A 802 -13.11 12.67 22.14
CA ALA A 802 -12.99 11.26 21.82
C ALA A 802 -11.97 11.07 20.70
N LEU A 803 -10.92 10.31 20.98
CA LEU A 803 -10.03 9.77 19.95
C LEU A 803 -10.51 8.38 19.58
N THR A 804 -10.67 8.09 18.30
CA THR A 804 -11.07 6.76 17.81
C THR A 804 -10.03 6.23 16.85
N ALA A 805 -9.50 5.04 17.15
CA ALA A 805 -8.59 4.32 16.27
C ALA A 805 -9.25 3.05 15.72
N THR A 806 -9.01 2.76 14.45
CA THR A 806 -9.50 1.58 13.73
C THR A 806 -8.40 0.97 12.91
N ASP A 807 -8.34 -0.36 12.92
CA ASP A 807 -7.34 -1.16 12.23
C ASP A 807 -7.87 -2.59 12.06
N ASP A 808 -7.47 -3.29 10.99
CA ASP A 808 -7.95 -4.65 10.68
C ASP A 808 -7.29 -5.71 11.58
N SER A 809 -5.99 -5.57 11.89
CA SER A 809 -5.31 -6.37 12.92
C SER A 809 -5.77 -6.01 14.34
N GLY A 810 -6.31 -4.80 14.49
CA GLY A 810 -6.85 -4.26 15.73
C GLY A 810 -5.89 -3.32 16.43
N VAL A 811 -6.42 -2.46 17.31
CA VAL A 811 -5.63 -1.40 17.95
C VAL A 811 -4.99 -1.88 19.24
N ALA A 812 -3.66 -1.87 19.30
CA ALA A 812 -2.91 -2.14 20.53
C ALA A 812 -2.87 -0.93 21.47
N SER A 813 -2.74 0.30 20.95
CA SER A 813 -2.75 1.48 21.80
C SER A 813 -3.15 2.77 21.08
N ILE A 814 -3.67 3.74 21.85
CA ILE A 814 -3.77 5.15 21.45
C ILE A 814 -2.87 5.97 22.38
N SER A 815 -2.02 6.79 21.79
CA SER A 815 -1.13 7.72 22.50
C SER A 815 -1.52 9.16 22.22
N TYR A 816 -1.50 10.01 23.25
CA TYR A 816 -1.81 11.44 23.11
C TYR A 816 -1.02 12.32 24.07
N ALA A 817 -0.76 13.57 23.68
CA ALA A 817 -0.02 14.58 24.43
C ALA A 817 -0.67 15.95 24.30
N PHE A 818 -0.68 16.72 25.39
CA PHE A 818 -1.12 18.12 25.38
C PHE A 818 0.06 19.08 25.45
N ASP A 819 0.03 20.16 24.68
CA ASP A 819 0.97 21.28 24.78
C ASP A 819 2.46 20.83 24.79
N GLY A 820 2.79 19.76 24.07
CA GLY A 820 4.14 19.17 24.02
C GLY A 820 4.59 18.44 25.30
N ALA A 821 3.66 18.07 26.19
CA ALA A 821 3.94 17.24 27.36
C ALA A 821 4.32 15.80 26.97
N SER A 822 4.83 15.03 27.93
CA SER A 822 5.06 13.59 27.73
C SER A 822 3.75 12.88 27.37
N PRO A 823 3.76 11.99 26.37
CA PRO A 823 2.55 11.32 25.91
C PRO A 823 1.99 10.37 26.96
N THR A 824 0.66 10.32 27.01
CA THR A 824 -0.11 9.33 27.73
C THR A 824 -0.53 8.24 26.75
N THR A 825 -0.18 6.99 27.03
CA THR A 825 -0.55 5.84 26.20
C THR A 825 -1.62 5.03 26.90
N VAL A 826 -2.69 4.72 26.17
CA VAL A 826 -3.80 3.88 26.62
C VAL A 826 -3.80 2.60 25.77
N GLY A 827 -3.49 1.47 26.41
CA GLY A 827 -3.47 0.17 25.74
C GLY A 827 -4.87 -0.42 25.54
N GLU A 828 -5.02 -1.24 24.50
CA GLU A 828 -6.21 -2.02 24.12
C GLU A 828 -7.50 -1.19 24.01
N ALA A 829 -7.38 0.10 23.69
CA ALA A 829 -8.51 1.03 23.60
C ALA A 829 -8.67 1.52 22.16
N SER A 830 -9.81 1.21 21.54
CA SER A 830 -10.23 1.80 20.25
C SER A 830 -10.91 3.16 20.41
N THR A 831 -11.20 3.59 21.64
CA THR A 831 -11.70 4.95 21.92
C THR A 831 -11.20 5.46 23.27
N VAL A 832 -10.72 6.70 23.31
CA VAL A 832 -10.28 7.38 24.55
C VAL A 832 -10.99 8.72 24.71
N ALA A 833 -11.68 8.91 25.83
CA ALA A 833 -12.27 10.20 26.21
C ALA A 833 -11.28 10.97 27.10
N ILE A 834 -10.84 12.14 26.66
CA ILE A 834 -9.86 12.93 27.41
C ILE A 834 -10.57 14.03 28.22
N MET A 835 -10.26 14.14 29.52
CA MET A 835 -10.87 15.13 30.41
C MET A 835 -9.87 15.86 31.29
N LYS A 836 -10.15 17.17 31.44
CA LYS A 836 -9.53 18.18 32.33
C LYS A 836 -8.17 18.71 31.91
N ILE A 837 -8.22 19.91 31.35
CA ILE A 837 -7.08 20.82 31.19
C ILE A 837 -7.47 22.25 31.62
N PRO A 838 -6.52 23.14 31.93
CA PRO A 838 -6.81 24.52 32.34
C PRO A 838 -7.55 25.32 31.26
N ALA A 839 -8.27 26.38 31.65
CA ALA A 839 -8.94 27.26 30.67
C ALA A 839 -7.93 28.16 29.92
N LYS A 840 -7.44 27.70 28.76
CA LYS A 840 -6.59 28.41 27.79
C LYS A 840 -6.68 27.74 26.40
N SER A 841 -5.94 28.25 25.41
CA SER A 841 -5.67 27.53 24.16
C SER A 841 -4.71 26.37 24.41
N HIS A 842 -4.98 25.26 23.72
CA HIS A 842 -4.26 23.99 23.83
C HIS A 842 -3.97 23.40 22.46
N THR A 843 -2.87 22.64 22.38
CA THR A 843 -2.62 21.70 21.29
C THR A 843 -2.77 20.27 21.81
N LEU A 844 -3.36 19.39 21.01
CA LEU A 844 -3.48 17.95 21.26
C LEU A 844 -2.80 17.22 20.10
N THR A 845 -1.73 16.49 20.41
CA THR A 845 -1.05 15.59 19.46
C THR A 845 -1.40 14.15 19.81
N TYR A 846 -1.76 13.32 18.83
CA TYR A 846 -2.16 11.93 19.07
C TYR A 846 -1.79 10.99 17.91
N TRP A 847 -1.62 9.71 18.21
CA TRP A 847 -1.32 8.62 17.27
C TRP A 847 -1.78 7.28 17.84
N ALA A 848 -1.76 6.23 17.04
CA ALA A 848 -2.15 4.87 17.44
C ALA A 848 -1.10 3.83 17.01
N GLU A 849 -1.13 2.68 17.67
CA GLU A 849 -0.32 1.49 17.34
C GLU A 849 -1.27 0.29 17.23
N ASP A 850 -1.11 -0.53 16.20
CA ASP A 850 -1.89 -1.77 16.01
C ASP A 850 -1.30 -2.96 16.78
N THR A 851 -1.93 -4.13 16.69
CA THR A 851 -1.43 -5.35 17.35
C THR A 851 -0.20 -5.99 16.71
N LEU A 852 0.18 -5.53 15.51
CA LEU A 852 1.34 -5.98 14.76
C LEU A 852 2.57 -5.08 14.99
N GLY A 853 2.37 -3.92 15.62
CA GLY A 853 3.39 -2.93 15.94
C GLY A 853 3.50 -1.79 14.92
N ASN A 854 2.58 -1.67 13.97
CA ASN A 854 2.52 -0.54 13.04
C ASN A 854 1.99 0.70 13.76
N VAL A 855 2.64 1.86 13.55
CA VAL A 855 2.37 3.09 14.28
C VAL A 855 1.93 4.19 13.33
N SER A 856 0.82 4.87 13.63
CA SER A 856 0.30 5.96 12.81
C SER A 856 1.16 7.21 12.96
N GLU A 857 1.21 8.03 11.91
CA GLU A 857 1.81 9.36 12.02
C GLU A 857 1.08 10.23 13.06
N PRO A 858 1.79 11.08 13.84
CA PRO A 858 1.15 11.93 14.83
C PRO A 858 0.29 13.04 14.24
N VAL A 859 -0.99 13.07 14.58
CA VAL A 859 -1.93 14.14 14.23
C VAL A 859 -1.91 15.21 15.32
N THR A 860 -1.86 16.49 14.95
CA THR A 860 -1.94 17.62 15.91
C THR A 860 -3.09 18.56 15.61
N VAL A 861 -3.96 18.78 16.61
CA VAL A 861 -5.11 19.69 16.53
C VAL A 861 -5.06 20.77 17.62
N GLU A 862 -5.65 21.94 17.32
CA GLU A 862 -5.77 23.05 18.26
C GLU A 862 -7.20 23.18 18.80
N PHE A 863 -7.34 23.60 20.06
CA PHE A 863 -8.64 23.98 20.64
C PHE A 863 -8.53 24.96 21.80
N GLU A 864 -9.63 25.64 22.12
CA GLU A 864 -9.71 26.61 23.23
C GLU A 864 -10.70 26.16 24.32
N LEU A 865 -10.23 26.06 25.58
CA LEU A 865 -11.11 25.87 26.73
C LEU A 865 -11.46 27.20 27.40
N LEU A 866 -12.69 27.65 27.21
CA LEU A 866 -13.26 28.84 27.83
C LEU A 866 -13.67 28.58 29.29
N ARG A 867 -13.55 29.60 30.13
CA ARG A 867 -13.91 29.54 31.55
C ARG A 867 -15.44 29.44 31.74
N GLY A 868 -15.90 28.44 32.51
CA GLY A 868 -17.29 28.31 32.97
C GLY A 868 -17.66 29.16 34.19
N THR A 869 -18.91 29.07 34.67
CA THR A 869 -19.36 29.78 35.89
C THR A 869 -18.78 29.13 37.15
N PRO A 870 -18.11 29.88 38.07
CA PRO A 870 -17.53 29.30 39.28
C PRO A 870 -18.57 28.70 40.21
N ARG A 871 -18.28 27.53 40.78
CA ARG A 871 -19.14 26.83 41.73
C ARG A 871 -18.60 26.86 43.15
N SER A 872 -19.50 26.78 44.13
CA SER A 872 -19.13 26.61 45.54
C SER A 872 -19.57 25.25 46.05
N GLU A 873 -18.72 24.62 46.86
CA GLU A 873 -18.99 23.35 47.52
C GLU A 873 -18.83 23.51 49.03
N SER A 874 -19.70 22.87 49.80
CA SER A 874 -19.63 22.89 51.26
C SER A 874 -19.03 21.58 51.75
N VAL A 875 -17.91 21.66 52.47
CA VAL A 875 -17.27 20.52 53.14
C VAL A 875 -17.47 20.71 54.64
N ALA A 876 -18.60 20.20 55.14
CA ALA A 876 -19.05 20.51 56.49
C ALA A 876 -19.89 19.38 57.10
N GLY A 877 -19.70 19.13 58.39
CA GLY A 877 -20.60 18.31 59.21
C GLY A 877 -21.29 19.13 60.30
N SER A 878 -22.09 18.46 61.14
CA SER A 878 -22.76 19.09 62.28
C SER A 878 -21.79 19.63 63.34
N ASN A 879 -20.55 19.15 63.34
CA ASN A 879 -19.45 19.55 64.20
C ASN A 879 -18.11 19.18 63.54
N ARG A 880 -16.99 19.53 64.19
CA ARG A 880 -15.63 19.26 63.71
C ARG A 880 -15.32 17.81 63.33
N TYR A 881 -15.92 16.85 64.03
CA TYR A 881 -15.70 15.42 63.77
C TYR A 881 -16.40 14.99 62.48
N ALA A 882 -17.64 15.43 62.30
CA ALA A 882 -18.38 15.20 61.07
C ALA A 882 -17.78 15.99 59.88
N THR A 883 -17.19 17.16 60.11
CA THR A 883 -16.44 17.88 59.06
C THR A 883 -15.19 17.11 58.63
N SER A 884 -14.46 16.47 59.55
CA SER A 884 -13.32 15.61 59.17
C SER A 884 -13.74 14.39 58.35
N VAL A 885 -14.92 13.82 58.64
CA VAL A 885 -15.51 12.75 57.83
C VAL A 885 -15.89 13.27 56.43
N ALA A 886 -16.52 14.44 56.33
CA ALA A 886 -16.89 15.02 55.03
C ALA A 886 -15.66 15.30 54.14
N ALA A 887 -14.54 15.75 54.72
CA ALA A 887 -13.29 15.95 54.00
C ALA A 887 -12.66 14.61 53.55
N SER A 888 -12.75 13.58 54.39
CA SER A 888 -12.31 12.22 54.08
C SER A 888 -13.08 11.62 52.89
N GLN A 889 -14.41 11.59 52.97
CA GLN A 889 -15.28 11.04 51.92
C GLN A 889 -15.12 11.71 50.57
N LYS A 890 -14.80 13.01 50.57
CA LYS A 890 -14.52 13.76 49.35
C LYS A 890 -13.16 13.46 48.74
N SER A 891 -12.15 13.18 49.57
CA SER A 891 -10.77 12.96 49.11
C SER A 891 -10.49 11.48 48.80
N TYR A 892 -11.22 10.59 49.48
CA TYR A 892 -11.04 9.14 49.47
C TYR A 892 -12.42 8.43 49.34
N PRO A 893 -13.16 8.66 48.23
CA PRO A 893 -14.47 8.03 48.02
C PRO A 893 -14.38 6.50 47.99
N ASP A 894 -13.27 5.95 47.51
CA ASP A 894 -13.07 4.50 47.31
C ASP A 894 -12.33 3.80 48.47
N GLY A 895 -11.99 4.53 49.54
CA GLY A 895 -11.22 4.02 50.68
C GLY A 895 -9.81 4.62 50.78
N ALA A 896 -9.10 4.32 51.88
CA ALA A 896 -7.71 4.75 52.08
C ALA A 896 -6.92 3.69 52.85
N SER A 897 -5.74 3.34 52.35
CA SER A 897 -4.89 2.30 52.96
C SER A 897 -4.32 2.72 54.32
N THR A 898 -4.09 4.03 54.53
CA THR A 898 -3.61 4.59 55.79
C THR A 898 -4.55 5.67 56.29
N VAL A 899 -4.80 5.73 57.60
CA VAL A 899 -5.57 6.81 58.24
C VAL A 899 -4.77 7.44 59.38
N VAL A 900 -4.79 8.76 59.48
CA VAL A 900 -4.19 9.52 60.58
C VAL A 900 -5.28 9.97 61.56
N ILE A 901 -5.13 9.65 62.84
CA ILE A 901 -6.07 9.95 63.92
C ILE A 901 -5.45 10.98 64.87
N ALA A 902 -6.14 12.10 65.07
CA ALA A 902 -5.73 13.14 66.00
C ALA A 902 -6.89 13.66 66.87
N THR A 903 -6.57 14.32 67.98
CA THR A 903 -7.60 14.88 68.87
C THR A 903 -8.25 16.15 68.32
N GLY A 904 -9.56 16.29 68.51
CA GLY A 904 -10.32 17.49 68.11
C GLY A 904 -10.47 18.57 69.19
N ARG A 905 -9.92 18.39 70.42
CA ARG A 905 -10.14 19.31 71.56
C ARG A 905 -9.00 20.29 71.86
N ASN A 906 -7.75 19.94 71.55
CA ASN A 906 -6.57 20.80 71.67
C ASN A 906 -5.45 20.17 70.82
N TRP A 907 -5.24 20.66 69.59
CA TRP A 907 -4.72 19.87 68.46
C TRP A 907 -3.34 20.30 67.92
N PRO A 908 -2.33 20.63 68.75
CA PRO A 908 -1.01 20.93 68.22
C PRO A 908 -0.40 19.72 67.48
N ASP A 909 -0.69 18.51 67.95
CA ASP A 909 -0.21 17.25 67.38
C ASP A 909 -0.83 16.99 65.99
N ALA A 910 -2.03 17.53 65.71
CA ALA A 910 -2.70 17.36 64.43
C ALA A 910 -2.09 18.21 63.30
N LEU A 911 -1.28 19.24 63.64
CA LEU A 911 -0.67 20.15 62.66
C LEU A 911 0.50 19.49 61.95
N GLY A 912 1.37 18.79 62.69
CA GLY A 912 2.39 17.91 62.08
C GLY A 912 1.75 16.78 61.27
N GLY A 913 0.58 16.32 61.73
CA GLY A 913 -0.20 15.26 61.10
C GLY A 913 -0.66 15.55 59.68
N THR A 914 -0.74 16.81 59.23
CA THR A 914 -1.18 17.12 57.86
C THR A 914 -0.12 16.74 56.82
N ALA A 915 1.17 16.94 57.14
CA ALA A 915 2.26 16.48 56.30
C ALA A 915 2.31 14.95 56.25
N LEU A 916 2.16 14.29 57.41
CA LEU A 916 2.11 12.83 57.49
C LEU A 916 0.96 12.26 56.68
N ALA A 917 -0.24 12.83 56.81
CA ALA A 917 -1.42 12.45 56.06
C ALA A 917 -1.19 12.58 54.54
N GLY A 918 -0.49 13.63 54.09
CA GLY A 918 -0.10 13.78 52.69
C GLY A 918 0.87 12.69 52.21
N VAL A 919 1.96 12.44 52.95
CA VAL A 919 2.98 11.45 52.56
C VAL A 919 2.46 10.02 52.57
N VAL A 920 1.57 9.67 53.50
CA VAL A 920 0.94 8.33 53.54
C VAL A 920 -0.28 8.20 52.64
N ASP A 921 -0.60 9.27 51.91
CA ASP A 921 -1.80 9.43 51.12
C ASP A 921 -3.09 8.97 51.85
N GLY A 922 -3.33 9.52 53.04
CA GLY A 922 -4.45 9.16 53.89
C GLY A 922 -5.20 10.36 54.46
N PRO A 923 -6.47 10.21 54.87
CA PRO A 923 -7.19 11.27 55.53
C PRO A 923 -6.71 11.46 56.97
N ILE A 924 -6.89 12.68 57.48
CA ILE A 924 -6.80 12.98 58.92
C ILE A 924 -8.21 13.06 59.53
N LEU A 925 -8.52 12.14 60.43
CA LEU A 925 -9.78 12.10 61.16
C LEU A 925 -9.60 12.60 62.59
N LEU A 926 -10.59 13.35 63.08
CA LEU A 926 -10.56 13.92 64.42
C LEU A 926 -11.37 13.06 65.40
N THR A 927 -10.87 12.92 66.63
CA THR A 927 -11.56 12.16 67.69
C THR A 927 -11.64 12.93 69.00
N ASP A 928 -12.56 12.51 69.88
CA ASP A 928 -12.56 12.94 71.28
C ASP A 928 -11.51 12.12 72.06
N PRO A 929 -10.76 12.71 73.00
CA PRO A 929 -9.73 11.98 73.75
C PRO A 929 -10.23 10.71 74.45
N ALA A 930 -11.47 10.71 74.93
CA ALA A 930 -12.00 9.63 75.74
C ALA A 930 -12.76 8.57 74.93
N ARG A 931 -13.38 8.95 73.80
CA ARG A 931 -14.25 8.05 73.02
C ARG A 931 -14.42 8.51 71.58
N MET A 932 -14.21 7.63 70.61
CA MET A 932 -14.42 7.98 69.21
C MET A 932 -15.90 8.29 68.91
N PRO A 933 -16.21 9.45 68.31
CA PRO A 933 -17.57 9.76 67.87
C PRO A 933 -18.06 8.73 66.85
N ALA A 934 -19.35 8.36 66.92
CA ALA A 934 -19.93 7.32 66.06
C ALA A 934 -19.74 7.59 64.56
N VAL A 935 -19.84 8.86 64.14
CA VAL A 935 -19.63 9.26 62.74
C VAL A 935 -18.19 9.05 62.27
N VAL A 936 -17.21 9.15 63.17
CA VAL A 936 -15.79 8.92 62.84
C VAL A 936 -15.51 7.43 62.81
N LEU A 937 -16.12 6.65 63.71
CA LEU A 937 -15.99 5.21 63.72
C LEU A 937 -16.54 4.58 62.43
N ALA A 938 -17.71 5.04 61.97
CA ALA A 938 -18.30 4.62 60.70
C ALA A 938 -17.43 4.99 59.49
N GLU A 939 -16.70 6.10 59.57
CA GLU A 939 -15.76 6.47 58.51
C GLU A 939 -14.49 5.62 58.54
N VAL A 940 -13.96 5.25 59.71
CA VAL A 940 -12.87 4.28 59.84
C VAL A 940 -13.28 2.92 59.28
N GLU A 941 -14.52 2.48 59.55
CA GLU A 941 -15.09 1.25 58.97
C GLU A 941 -15.20 1.33 57.44
N ARG A 942 -15.66 2.47 56.91
CA ARG A 942 -15.77 2.68 55.45
C ARG A 942 -14.40 2.66 54.76
N LEU A 943 -13.38 3.23 55.40
CA LEU A 943 -12.03 3.31 54.84
C LEU A 943 -11.26 1.98 54.95
N ASP A 944 -11.60 1.14 55.95
CA ASP A 944 -10.94 -0.12 56.32
C ASP A 944 -9.41 -0.10 56.16
N PRO A 945 -8.69 0.81 56.85
CA PRO A 945 -7.28 1.02 56.61
C PRO A 945 -6.42 -0.14 57.11
N SER A 946 -5.41 -0.50 56.33
CA SER A 946 -4.37 -1.47 56.71
C SER A 946 -3.32 -0.87 57.66
N ARG A 947 -3.26 0.46 57.76
CA ARG A 947 -2.38 1.17 58.70
C ARG A 947 -3.07 2.37 59.35
N VAL A 948 -2.91 2.53 60.66
CA VAL A 948 -3.45 3.65 61.43
C VAL A 948 -2.36 4.36 62.20
N TYR A 949 -2.19 5.66 61.95
CA TYR A 949 -1.33 6.52 62.76
C TYR A 949 -2.15 7.23 63.83
N VAL A 950 -1.74 7.16 65.09
CA VAL A 950 -2.35 7.88 66.20
C VAL A 950 -1.40 8.94 66.72
N LEU A 951 -1.82 10.20 66.68
CA LEU A 951 -0.99 11.34 67.04
C LEU A 951 -1.24 11.79 68.49
N GLY A 952 -0.15 12.04 69.21
CA GLY A 952 -0.16 12.52 70.58
C GLY A 952 -0.17 11.41 71.63
N SER A 953 0.01 11.78 72.90
CA SER A 953 0.06 10.83 74.02
C SER A 953 -1.32 10.23 74.33
N GLN A 954 -1.40 9.34 75.33
CA GLN A 954 -2.67 8.75 75.79
C GLN A 954 -3.67 9.80 76.30
N SER A 955 -3.23 11.00 76.69
CA SER A 955 -4.15 12.09 77.07
C SER A 955 -4.77 12.80 75.87
N ALA A 956 -4.15 12.71 74.69
CA ALA A 956 -4.67 13.27 73.44
C ALA A 956 -5.62 12.28 72.76
N VAL A 957 -5.21 11.01 72.66
CA VAL A 957 -6.02 9.91 72.13
C VAL A 957 -5.92 8.73 73.09
N GLY A 958 -7.00 8.46 73.84
CA GLY A 958 -7.02 7.43 74.87
C GLY A 958 -6.92 6.00 74.35
N SER A 959 -6.53 5.07 75.22
CA SER A 959 -6.47 3.63 74.91
C SER A 959 -7.83 3.06 74.50
N TYR A 960 -8.93 3.58 75.06
CA TYR A 960 -10.28 3.17 74.67
C TYR A 960 -10.58 3.51 73.20
N VAL A 961 -10.14 4.68 72.72
CA VAL A 961 -10.27 5.07 71.32
C VAL A 961 -9.49 4.14 70.40
N ILE A 962 -8.26 3.76 70.79
CA ILE A 962 -7.47 2.76 70.05
C ILE A 962 -8.20 1.43 69.98
N GLY A 963 -8.75 0.95 71.09
CA GLY A 963 -9.54 -0.29 71.11
C GLY A 963 -10.71 -0.23 70.12
N GLN A 964 -11.45 0.88 70.12
CA GLN A 964 -12.55 1.07 69.16
C GLN A 964 -12.10 1.00 67.69
N ILE A 965 -10.93 1.57 67.34
CA ILE A 965 -10.40 1.51 65.97
C ILE A 965 -10.03 0.06 65.61
N MET A 966 -9.27 -0.62 66.49
CA MET A 966 -8.81 -1.99 66.23
C MET A 966 -9.94 -3.01 66.15
N ASP A 967 -11.03 -2.78 66.89
CA ASP A 967 -12.24 -3.61 66.83
C ASP A 967 -13.08 -3.37 65.55
N THR A 968 -12.84 -2.26 64.85
CA THR A 968 -13.63 -1.84 63.67
C THR A 968 -12.98 -2.25 62.35
N ILE A 969 -11.66 -2.23 62.25
CA ILE A 969 -10.93 -2.55 61.01
C ILE A 969 -10.77 -4.07 60.81
N THR A 970 -10.80 -4.53 59.57
CA THR A 970 -10.70 -5.96 59.22
C THR A 970 -9.31 -6.52 59.52
N SER A 971 -8.27 -5.76 59.15
CA SER A 971 -6.87 -6.09 59.42
C SER A 971 -6.02 -4.83 59.31
N GLY A 972 -5.13 -4.58 60.27
CA GLY A 972 -4.22 -3.44 60.14
C GLY A 972 -3.25 -3.30 61.30
N THR A 973 -2.26 -2.43 61.10
CA THR A 973 -1.25 -2.08 62.11
C THR A 973 -1.50 -0.67 62.64
N LEU A 974 -1.20 -0.46 63.92
CA LEU A 974 -1.35 0.85 64.56
C LEU A 974 -0.02 1.35 65.09
N THR A 975 0.36 2.55 64.66
CA THR A 975 1.57 3.27 65.09
C THR A 975 1.17 4.53 65.85
N ARG A 976 1.68 4.70 67.07
CA ARG A 976 1.48 5.94 67.83
C ARG A 976 2.73 6.81 67.74
N LEU A 977 2.55 8.07 67.35
CA LEU A 977 3.60 9.10 67.34
C LEU A 977 3.33 10.11 68.45
N SER A 978 4.23 10.20 69.44
CA SER A 978 4.05 11.06 70.61
C SER A 978 5.37 11.41 71.29
N GLY A 979 5.48 12.61 71.85
CA GLY A 979 6.57 13.05 72.73
C GLY A 979 6.06 13.47 74.12
N ALA A 980 6.95 13.93 75.02
CA ALA A 980 6.58 14.38 76.36
C ALA A 980 5.76 15.68 76.34
N ASN A 981 5.87 16.45 75.26
CA ASN A 981 5.12 17.66 75.01
C ASN A 981 4.80 17.80 73.51
N ARG A 982 4.11 18.89 73.13
CA ARG A 982 3.68 19.14 71.75
C ARG A 982 4.82 19.37 70.76
N TYR A 983 5.96 19.86 71.23
CA TYR A 983 7.12 20.16 70.39
C TYR A 983 7.81 18.85 70.01
N GLU A 984 8.10 18.01 71.01
CA GLU A 984 8.63 16.66 70.81
C GLU A 984 7.66 15.76 70.01
N THR A 985 6.35 15.95 70.16
CA THR A 985 5.36 15.23 69.33
C THR A 985 5.45 15.67 67.86
N ALA A 986 5.61 16.97 67.59
CA ALA A 986 5.80 17.47 66.23
C ALA A 986 7.13 16.99 65.62
N GLU A 987 8.19 16.90 66.42
CA GLU A 987 9.48 16.32 66.01
C GLU A 987 9.36 14.83 65.64
N ALA A 988 8.66 14.03 66.46
CA ALA A 988 8.40 12.62 66.16
C ALA A 988 7.60 12.43 64.87
N ILE A 989 6.62 13.30 64.62
CA ILE A 989 5.86 13.29 63.36
C ILE A 989 6.75 13.71 62.18
N ALA A 990 7.58 14.74 62.35
CA ALA A 990 8.49 15.21 61.31
C ALA A 990 9.50 14.14 60.89
N ALA A 991 10.05 13.38 61.85
CA ALA A 991 10.95 12.26 61.55
C ALA A 991 10.24 11.16 60.74
N GLU A 992 9.00 10.81 61.09
CA GLU A 992 8.21 9.83 60.34
C GLU A 992 7.89 10.33 58.92
N VAL A 993 7.53 11.61 58.75
CA VAL A 993 7.28 12.22 57.43
C VAL A 993 8.51 12.09 56.54
N ILE A 994 9.70 12.41 57.04
CA ILE A 994 10.95 12.29 56.29
C ILE A 994 11.24 10.82 55.96
N ALA A 995 11.07 9.91 56.92
CA ALA A 995 11.32 8.49 56.71
C ALA A 995 10.42 7.87 55.63
N LEU A 996 9.19 8.38 55.48
CA LEU A 996 8.23 7.91 54.48
C LEU A 996 8.29 8.67 53.15
N SER A 997 9.09 9.74 53.07
CA SER A 997 9.21 10.60 51.88
C SER A 997 10.59 10.45 51.23
N PRO A 998 10.81 9.44 50.36
CA PRO A 998 12.10 9.22 49.69
C PRO A 998 12.55 10.40 48.81
N GLU A 999 11.62 11.27 48.42
CA GLU A 999 11.87 12.49 47.64
C GLU A 999 11.93 13.77 48.49
N TYR A 1000 12.13 13.66 49.81
CA TYR A 1000 12.19 14.82 50.70
C TYR A 1000 13.29 15.82 50.27
N ASP A 1001 12.88 17.02 49.87
CA ASP A 1001 13.77 18.05 49.31
C ASP A 1001 14.57 18.85 50.38
N GLY A 1002 14.44 18.47 51.65
CA GLY A 1002 15.13 19.13 52.76
C GLY A 1002 14.43 20.35 53.35
N THR A 1003 13.23 20.70 52.88
CA THR A 1003 12.48 21.88 53.37
C THR A 1003 11.61 21.58 54.59
N VAL A 1004 11.79 22.34 55.68
CA VAL A 1004 10.94 22.26 56.88
C VAL A 1004 10.07 23.50 57.09
N LEU A 1005 8.82 23.30 57.51
CA LEU A 1005 7.88 24.36 57.88
C LEU A 1005 7.94 24.62 59.39
N VAL A 1006 8.28 25.85 59.80
CA VAL A 1006 8.43 26.23 61.21
C VAL A 1006 7.30 27.17 61.62
N ALA A 1007 6.43 26.74 62.55
CA ALA A 1007 5.30 27.53 63.03
C ALA A 1007 5.24 27.60 64.56
N THR A 1008 4.50 28.54 65.14
CA THR A 1008 4.42 28.67 66.60
C THR A 1008 3.59 27.57 67.26
N GLY A 1009 4.08 27.02 68.37
CA GLY A 1009 3.37 26.02 69.17
C GLY A 1009 2.33 26.58 70.16
N ALA A 1010 2.14 27.91 70.16
CA ALA A 1010 1.27 28.62 71.10
C ALA A 1010 -0.15 28.92 70.55
N ASN A 1011 -0.27 29.23 69.26
CA ASN A 1011 -1.53 29.51 68.55
C ASN A 1011 -1.34 29.17 67.06
N TYR A 1012 -2.27 28.45 66.43
CA TYR A 1012 -1.95 27.68 65.22
C TYR A 1012 -2.54 28.13 63.88
N PRO A 1013 -3.00 29.39 63.66
CA PRO A 1013 -3.55 29.77 62.37
C PRO A 1013 -2.51 29.68 61.23
N ASP A 1014 -1.25 29.99 61.51
CA ASP A 1014 -0.21 30.07 60.48
C ASP A 1014 0.23 28.68 60.01
N ALA A 1015 0.37 27.73 60.94
CA ALA A 1015 0.59 26.31 60.63
C ALA A 1015 -0.57 25.73 59.80
N LEU A 1016 -1.79 26.08 60.18
CA LEU A 1016 -2.99 25.61 59.50
C LEU A 1016 -3.10 26.12 58.07
N ALA A 1017 -2.78 27.39 57.81
CA ALA A 1017 -2.80 27.94 56.47
C ALA A 1017 -1.82 27.23 55.53
N ALA A 1018 -0.74 26.66 56.08
CA ALA A 1018 0.25 25.87 55.33
C ALA A 1018 -0.12 24.39 55.20
N ALA A 1019 -1.22 23.91 55.81
CA ALA A 1019 -1.59 22.50 55.77
C ALA A 1019 -1.72 21.91 54.34
N PRO A 1020 -2.32 22.61 53.35
CA PRO A 1020 -2.35 22.09 51.98
C PRO A 1020 -0.96 21.94 51.36
N LEU A 1021 -0.08 22.92 51.61
CA LEU A 1021 1.30 22.89 51.11
C LEU A 1021 2.11 21.77 51.78
N ALA A 1022 1.96 21.61 53.10
CA ALA A 1022 2.60 20.55 53.87
C ALA A 1022 2.18 19.15 53.40
N ALA A 1023 0.88 18.97 53.10
CA ALA A 1023 0.34 17.71 52.60
C ALA A 1023 0.77 17.44 51.15
N HIS A 1024 0.74 18.44 50.27
CA HIS A 1024 1.13 18.30 48.87
C HIS A 1024 2.63 18.00 48.70
N LYS A 1025 3.49 18.72 49.43
CA LYS A 1025 4.94 18.61 49.31
C LYS A 1025 5.57 17.59 50.25
N GLY A 1026 4.80 17.03 51.18
CA GLY A 1026 5.35 16.19 52.25
C GLY A 1026 6.33 16.93 53.16
N TRP A 1027 6.22 18.26 53.26
CA TRP A 1027 7.14 19.07 54.06
C TRP A 1027 6.81 18.97 55.55
N PRO A 1028 7.75 18.51 56.40
CA PRO A 1028 7.51 18.37 57.83
C PRO A 1028 7.16 19.70 58.49
N VAL A 1029 6.19 19.68 59.41
CA VAL A 1029 5.80 20.85 60.21
C VAL A 1029 6.33 20.69 61.63
N VAL A 1030 7.22 21.59 62.05
CA VAL A 1030 7.77 21.64 63.40
C VAL A 1030 7.27 22.86 64.17
N LEU A 1031 7.19 22.73 65.50
CA LEU A 1031 6.62 23.77 66.36
C LEU A 1031 7.71 24.53 67.13
N ALA A 1032 7.60 25.85 67.11
CA ALA A 1032 8.46 26.78 67.84
C ALA A 1032 7.91 27.13 69.21
N ASN A 1033 8.76 26.92 70.23
CA ASN A 1033 8.48 27.31 71.59
C ASN A 1033 8.65 28.83 71.76
N PRO A 1034 7.72 29.54 72.42
CA PRO A 1034 7.86 30.96 72.77
C PRO A 1034 9.16 31.34 73.50
N SER A 1035 9.87 30.40 74.15
CA SER A 1035 11.15 30.64 74.82
C SER A 1035 12.39 30.51 73.92
N GLY A 1036 12.24 30.18 72.63
CA GLY A 1036 13.31 30.28 71.63
C GLY A 1036 14.11 29.00 71.30
N ALA A 1037 13.56 27.81 71.50
CA ALA A 1037 14.17 26.55 71.03
C ALA A 1037 13.19 25.77 70.12
N THR A 1038 13.69 25.31 68.97
CA THR A 1038 13.09 24.32 68.07
C THR A 1038 14.22 23.45 67.57
N ASP A 1039 14.10 22.15 67.72
CA ASP A 1039 14.93 21.22 66.98
C ASP A 1039 14.26 20.96 65.62
N ILE A 1040 14.95 21.31 64.53
CA ILE A 1040 14.56 20.92 63.18
C ILE A 1040 15.32 19.63 62.79
N PRO A 1041 14.75 18.74 61.95
CA PRO A 1041 15.41 17.49 61.53
C PRO A 1041 16.82 17.70 60.98
N GLU A 1042 17.76 16.79 61.23
CA GLU A 1042 19.15 16.93 60.77
C GLU A 1042 19.25 17.05 59.24
N GLU A 1043 18.35 16.36 58.54
CA GLU A 1043 18.21 16.31 57.09
C GLU A 1043 17.66 17.61 56.48
N ALA A 1044 17.16 18.55 57.30
CA ALA A 1044 16.65 19.81 56.80
C ALA A 1044 17.79 20.71 56.27
N SER A 1045 17.68 21.11 55.00
CA SER A 1045 18.60 22.00 54.29
C SER A 1045 18.02 23.41 54.09
N SER A 1046 16.69 23.57 54.21
CA SER A 1046 16.00 24.85 54.10
C SER A 1046 14.83 24.95 55.10
N ALA A 1047 14.42 26.17 55.47
CA ALA A 1047 13.32 26.40 56.39
C ALA A 1047 12.39 27.54 55.95
N VAL A 1048 11.09 27.31 56.07
CA VAL A 1048 10.05 28.33 55.85
C VAL A 1048 9.36 28.63 57.18
N ILE A 1049 9.57 29.83 57.69
CA ILE A 1049 8.97 30.34 58.91
C ILE A 1049 7.57 30.86 58.60
N LEU A 1050 6.57 30.30 59.26
CA LEU A 1050 5.16 30.65 59.12
C LEU A 1050 4.75 31.65 60.22
N GLY A 1051 4.27 32.82 59.80
CA GLY A 1051 3.86 33.90 60.69
C GLY A 1051 4.92 34.97 60.92
N GLY A 1052 4.47 36.11 61.46
CA GLY A 1052 5.34 37.25 61.76
C GLY A 1052 6.25 37.03 62.99
N PRO A 1053 7.12 38.01 63.32
CA PRO A 1053 8.02 37.93 64.47
C PRO A 1053 7.35 37.69 65.82
N GLY A 1054 6.05 38.02 65.96
CA GLY A 1054 5.27 37.74 67.16
C GLY A 1054 4.83 36.28 67.31
N ALA A 1055 4.83 35.50 66.22
CA ALA A 1055 4.53 34.07 66.23
C ALA A 1055 5.82 33.24 66.39
N VAL A 1056 6.79 33.49 65.50
CA VAL A 1056 8.14 32.90 65.54
C VAL A 1056 9.14 34.05 65.62
N SER A 1057 9.85 34.16 66.75
CA SER A 1057 10.70 35.32 67.05
C SER A 1057 11.80 35.57 66.03
N SER A 1058 12.24 36.82 65.90
CA SER A 1058 13.41 37.17 65.09
C SER A 1058 14.69 36.49 65.58
N SER A 1059 14.79 36.19 66.89
CA SER A 1059 15.90 35.41 67.43
C SER A 1059 15.92 33.96 66.92
N MET A 1060 14.74 33.34 66.77
CA MET A 1060 14.61 32.00 66.19
C MET A 1060 14.99 32.00 64.71
N GLU A 1061 14.53 33.01 63.96
CA GLU A 1061 14.93 33.17 62.56
C GLU A 1061 16.43 33.33 62.40
N ALA A 1062 17.09 34.11 63.25
CA ALA A 1062 18.54 34.25 63.26
C ALA A 1062 19.23 32.91 63.55
N ALA A 1063 18.71 32.11 64.48
CA ALA A 1063 19.23 30.78 64.79
C ALA A 1063 19.11 29.82 63.59
N LEU A 1064 17.96 29.81 62.91
CA LEU A 1064 17.74 29.01 61.70
C LEU A 1064 18.68 29.44 60.56
N ARG A 1065 18.86 30.75 60.35
CA ARG A 1065 19.81 31.28 59.35
C ARG A 1065 21.25 30.90 59.68
N GLY A 1066 21.61 30.88 60.96
CA GLY A 1066 22.91 30.41 61.41
C GLY A 1066 23.14 28.92 61.15
N ARG A 1067 22.09 28.09 61.23
CA ARG A 1067 22.16 26.65 60.97
C ARG A 1067 22.12 26.29 59.48
N LEU A 1068 21.23 26.91 58.71
CA LEU A 1068 20.91 26.50 57.32
C LEU A 1068 21.52 27.42 56.25
N GLY A 1069 22.04 28.59 56.64
CA GLY A 1069 22.50 29.65 55.73
C GLY A 1069 21.41 30.68 55.43
N GLU A 1070 21.81 31.94 55.21
CA GLU A 1070 20.86 33.04 55.04
C GLU A 1070 19.92 32.86 53.83
N ALA A 1071 20.43 32.34 52.71
CA ALA A 1071 19.62 32.15 51.49
C ALA A 1071 18.53 31.07 51.66
N ASN A 1072 18.69 30.15 52.62
CA ASN A 1072 17.85 28.97 52.77
C ASN A 1072 16.74 29.14 53.82
N VAL A 1073 16.60 30.34 54.40
CA VAL A 1073 15.53 30.64 55.37
C VAL A 1073 14.62 31.74 54.85
N GLN A 1074 13.35 31.42 54.69
CA GLN A 1074 12.31 32.35 54.24
C GLN A 1074 11.26 32.55 55.33
N ARG A 1075 10.75 33.77 55.49
CA ARG A 1075 9.59 34.04 56.35
C ARG A 1075 8.37 34.36 55.50
N LYS A 1076 7.24 33.72 55.80
CA LYS A 1076 5.92 33.93 55.21
C LYS A 1076 4.96 34.30 56.33
N GLY A 1077 4.83 35.60 56.62
CA GLY A 1077 4.00 36.11 57.70
C GLY A 1077 3.47 37.51 57.42
N GLY A 1078 2.19 37.73 57.69
CA GLY A 1078 1.52 39.02 57.58
C GLY A 1078 1.31 39.71 58.94
N VAL A 1079 0.60 40.84 58.93
CA VAL A 1079 0.25 41.59 60.16
C VAL A 1079 -0.77 40.86 61.02
N ASP A 1080 -1.59 40.00 60.40
CA ASP A 1080 -2.53 39.12 61.07
C ASP A 1080 -2.59 37.73 60.40
N ARG A 1081 -3.39 36.83 60.99
CA ARG A 1081 -3.55 35.45 60.51
C ARG A 1081 -4.14 35.33 59.10
N TYR A 1082 -4.93 36.29 58.67
CA TYR A 1082 -5.60 36.26 57.38
C TYR A 1082 -4.63 36.70 56.27
N GLU A 1083 -3.80 37.71 56.56
CA GLU A 1083 -2.71 38.10 55.66
C GLU A 1083 -1.59 37.05 55.62
N THR A 1084 -1.23 36.43 56.75
CA THR A 1084 -0.33 35.27 56.72
C THR A 1084 -0.88 34.16 55.83
N ALA A 1085 -2.16 33.81 55.95
CA ALA A 1085 -2.77 32.78 55.11
C ALA A 1085 -2.74 33.13 53.61
N ALA A 1086 -2.97 34.41 53.25
CA ALA A 1086 -2.85 34.88 51.87
C ALA A 1086 -1.41 34.77 51.32
N ILE A 1087 -0.41 35.12 52.14
CA ILE A 1087 1.01 35.02 51.76
C ILE A 1087 1.43 33.56 51.61
N VAL A 1088 0.99 32.68 52.51
CA VAL A 1088 1.25 31.24 52.46
C VAL A 1088 0.57 30.61 51.25
N ALA A 1089 -0.68 30.98 50.95
CA ALA A 1089 -1.35 30.54 49.72
C ALA A 1089 -0.56 30.94 48.48
N ALA A 1090 -0.15 32.20 48.35
CA ALA A 1090 0.66 32.67 47.22
C ALA A 1090 2.01 31.93 47.11
N TYR A 1091 2.67 31.67 48.24
CA TYR A 1091 3.90 30.89 48.25
C TYR A 1091 3.66 29.43 47.84
N GLY A 1092 2.54 28.84 48.25
CA GLY A 1092 2.15 27.50 47.83
C GLY A 1092 1.95 27.39 46.32
N ILE A 1093 1.44 28.45 45.66
CA ILE A 1093 1.33 28.48 44.19
C ILE A 1093 2.70 28.37 43.53
N SER A 1094 3.69 29.11 44.05
CA SER A 1094 5.08 29.00 43.59
C SER A 1094 5.72 27.63 43.89
N ASN A 1095 5.03 26.74 44.61
CA ASN A 1095 5.49 25.42 45.01
C ASN A 1095 4.47 24.33 44.67
N GLY A 1096 3.74 24.47 43.56
CA GLY A 1096 2.94 23.40 42.97
C GLY A 1096 1.43 23.45 43.26
N LEU A 1097 0.95 24.36 44.11
CA LEU A 1097 -0.50 24.59 44.26
C LEU A 1097 -1.05 25.42 43.09
N HIS A 1098 -2.34 25.33 42.83
CA HIS A 1098 -3.03 26.07 41.75
C HIS A 1098 -4.35 26.68 42.21
N TRP A 1099 -4.75 27.79 41.58
CA TRP A 1099 -5.94 28.57 41.95
C TRP A 1099 -7.25 28.07 41.35
N ASP A 1100 -7.28 26.99 40.56
CA ASP A 1100 -8.53 26.43 40.02
C ASP A 1100 -9.52 25.98 41.12
N GLY A 1101 -9.00 25.62 42.28
CA GLY A 1101 -9.67 25.39 43.54
C GLY A 1101 -9.13 26.31 44.63
N VAL A 1102 -10.00 26.73 45.56
CA VAL A 1102 -9.58 27.45 46.78
C VAL A 1102 -10.41 27.01 47.98
N GLY A 1103 -9.74 26.68 49.07
CA GLY A 1103 -10.38 26.43 50.36
C GLY A 1103 -10.58 27.70 51.17
N ILE A 1104 -11.78 27.87 51.72
CA ILE A 1104 -12.11 28.95 52.65
C ILE A 1104 -12.49 28.34 53.99
N ALA A 1105 -11.68 28.61 55.02
CA ALA A 1105 -11.91 28.11 56.37
C ALA A 1105 -11.86 29.24 57.41
N THR A 1106 -12.40 28.98 58.60
CA THR A 1106 -12.33 29.95 59.70
C THR A 1106 -10.92 30.05 60.29
N GLY A 1107 -10.46 31.28 60.51
CA GLY A 1107 -9.23 31.56 61.23
C GLY A 1107 -9.41 31.65 62.76
N VAL A 1108 -10.51 31.18 63.36
CA VAL A 1108 -10.76 31.34 64.82
C VAL A 1108 -10.88 30.02 65.57
N SER A 1109 -11.66 29.05 65.09
CA SER A 1109 -11.90 27.77 65.81
C SER A 1109 -11.24 26.53 65.18
N PHE A 1110 -10.47 26.72 64.09
CA PHE A 1110 -9.46 25.87 63.41
C PHE A 1110 -9.68 24.37 63.15
N ALA A 1111 -10.51 23.66 63.91
CA ALA A 1111 -10.61 22.20 63.83
C ALA A 1111 -11.13 21.71 62.47
N ASP A 1112 -12.09 22.41 61.88
CA ASP A 1112 -12.64 22.10 60.56
C ASP A 1112 -11.57 22.20 59.44
N ALA A 1113 -10.62 23.13 59.61
CA ALA A 1113 -9.61 23.42 58.62
C ALA A 1113 -8.48 22.38 58.57
N LEU A 1114 -8.25 21.60 59.62
CA LEU A 1114 -7.17 20.60 59.65
C LEU A 1114 -7.40 19.49 58.61
N SER A 1115 -8.57 18.86 58.66
CA SER A 1115 -8.99 17.84 57.70
C SER A 1115 -9.22 18.42 56.31
N GLY A 1116 -9.71 19.67 56.25
CA GLY A 1116 -9.81 20.40 55.00
C GLY A 1116 -8.46 20.71 54.35
N GLY A 1117 -7.41 20.90 55.15
CA GLY A 1117 -6.05 21.17 54.65
C GLY A 1117 -5.46 20.00 53.90
N VAL A 1118 -5.58 18.78 54.43
CA VAL A 1118 -5.14 17.54 53.75
C VAL A 1118 -5.92 17.32 52.46
N MET A 1119 -7.25 17.49 52.51
CA MET A 1119 -8.11 17.41 51.31
C MET A 1119 -7.65 18.38 50.22
N LEU A 1120 -7.41 19.64 50.57
CA LEU A 1120 -6.94 20.65 49.63
C LEU A 1120 -5.52 20.36 49.14
N GLY A 1121 -4.65 19.82 50.00
CA GLY A 1121 -3.29 19.41 49.62
C GLY A 1121 -3.30 18.32 48.56
N ARG A 1122 -4.16 17.31 48.67
CA ARG A 1122 -4.38 16.28 47.64
C ARG A 1122 -4.98 16.86 46.34
N GLN A 1123 -5.77 17.92 46.45
CA GLN A 1123 -6.34 18.66 45.30
C GLN A 1123 -5.42 19.78 44.78
N HIS A 1124 -4.20 19.87 45.32
CA HIS A 1124 -3.21 20.91 44.99
C HIS A 1124 -3.78 22.34 45.08
N SER A 1125 -4.72 22.56 45.98
CA SER A 1125 -5.44 23.84 46.12
C SER A 1125 -4.95 24.61 47.36
N PRO A 1126 -4.80 25.95 47.29
CA PRO A 1126 -4.48 26.76 48.46
C PRO A 1126 -5.66 26.87 49.44
N MET A 1127 -5.35 27.23 50.69
CA MET A 1127 -6.32 27.61 51.70
C MET A 1127 -6.18 29.07 52.10
N LEU A 1128 -7.30 29.78 52.18
CA LEU A 1128 -7.41 31.09 52.81
C LEU A 1128 -8.20 30.98 54.11
N LEU A 1129 -7.73 31.69 55.14
CA LEU A 1129 -8.42 31.79 56.42
C LEU A 1129 -9.20 33.10 56.49
N THR A 1130 -10.40 33.07 57.05
CA THR A 1130 -11.28 34.24 57.17
C THR A 1130 -11.92 34.36 58.55
N ASP A 1131 -12.37 35.57 58.90
CA ASP A 1131 -13.23 35.77 60.06
C ASP A 1131 -14.61 35.16 59.76
N PRO A 1132 -15.26 34.47 60.72
CA PRO A 1132 -16.56 33.84 60.48
C PRO A 1132 -17.63 34.78 59.88
N ASN A 1133 -17.57 36.06 60.22
CA ASN A 1133 -18.62 37.03 59.89
C ASN A 1133 -18.17 38.16 58.96
N VAL A 1134 -16.87 38.30 58.69
CA VAL A 1134 -16.32 39.40 57.88
C VAL A 1134 -15.26 38.91 56.89
N LEU A 1135 -15.47 39.14 55.59
CA LEU A 1135 -14.43 38.90 54.59
C LEU A 1135 -13.41 40.04 54.60
N SER A 1136 -12.24 39.81 55.18
CA SER A 1136 -11.16 40.80 55.23
C SER A 1136 -10.58 41.09 53.84
N ALA A 1137 -9.94 42.26 53.69
CA ALA A 1137 -9.27 42.63 52.44
C ALA A 1137 -8.14 41.65 52.08
N ALA A 1138 -7.46 41.09 53.09
CA ALA A 1138 -6.40 40.10 52.93
C ALA A 1138 -6.89 38.81 52.25
N VAL A 1139 -8.15 38.41 52.44
CA VAL A 1139 -8.75 37.24 51.76
C VAL A 1139 -9.35 37.62 50.41
N ARG A 1140 -10.03 38.78 50.35
CA ARG A 1140 -10.66 39.25 49.11
C ARG A 1140 -9.66 39.56 47.99
N GLY A 1141 -8.47 40.08 48.33
CA GLY A 1141 -7.43 40.44 47.37
C GLY A 1141 -6.97 39.26 46.50
N PRO A 1142 -6.46 38.17 47.10
CA PRO A 1142 -6.08 36.97 46.36
C PRO A 1142 -7.22 36.36 45.54
N LEU A 1143 -8.45 36.35 46.07
CA LEU A 1143 -9.62 35.87 45.32
C LEU A 1143 -9.89 36.70 44.07
N TRP A 1144 -9.82 38.03 44.18
CA TRP A 1144 -10.05 38.93 43.04
C TRP A 1144 -8.94 38.85 41.99
N VAL A 1145 -7.68 38.83 42.42
CA VAL A 1145 -6.52 38.76 41.50
C VAL A 1145 -6.55 37.46 40.70
N ASN A 1146 -6.92 36.35 41.35
CA ASN A 1146 -6.94 35.03 40.74
C ASN A 1146 -8.34 34.62 40.24
N LYS A 1147 -9.29 35.58 40.14
CA LYS A 1147 -10.68 35.26 39.81
C LYS A 1147 -10.81 34.48 38.52
N LYS A 1148 -10.03 34.78 37.48
CA LYS A 1148 -10.09 34.07 36.19
C LYS A 1148 -9.67 32.60 36.30
N SER A 1149 -8.82 32.26 37.25
CA SER A 1149 -8.36 30.89 37.47
C SER A 1149 -9.33 30.08 38.33
N ILE A 1150 -9.99 30.70 39.32
CA ILE A 1150 -10.84 30.00 40.29
C ILE A 1150 -12.13 29.46 39.62
N GLN A 1151 -12.25 28.13 39.63
CA GLN A 1151 -13.43 27.38 39.18
C GLN A 1151 -14.26 26.85 40.36
N THR A 1152 -13.61 26.39 41.43
CA THR A 1152 -14.28 25.80 42.60
C THR A 1152 -13.85 26.48 43.91
N VAL A 1153 -14.82 26.90 44.72
CA VAL A 1153 -14.58 27.37 46.09
C VAL A 1153 -15.09 26.35 47.09
N GLN A 1154 -14.22 25.89 47.99
CA GLN A 1154 -14.59 24.92 49.02
C GLN A 1154 -14.71 25.59 50.38
N PHE A 1155 -15.93 25.69 50.89
CA PHE A 1155 -16.19 26.20 52.23
C PHE A 1155 -16.06 25.09 53.26
N ILE A 1156 -15.02 25.18 54.08
CA ILE A 1156 -14.67 24.17 55.07
C ILE A 1156 -15.28 24.55 56.43
N GLY A 1157 -16.11 23.64 56.97
CA GLY A 1157 -16.90 23.86 58.18
C GLY A 1157 -18.31 24.41 57.89
N GLY A 1158 -19.20 24.32 58.88
CA GLY A 1158 -20.58 24.77 58.77
C GLY A 1158 -20.73 26.28 58.61
N THR A 1159 -21.97 26.77 58.48
CA THR A 1159 -22.25 28.22 58.39
C THR A 1159 -21.91 28.98 59.67
N SER A 1160 -21.73 28.30 60.80
CA SER A 1160 -21.17 28.91 62.02
C SER A 1160 -19.65 29.15 61.94
N ALA A 1161 -18.93 28.42 61.10
CA ALA A 1161 -17.49 28.59 60.87
C ALA A 1161 -17.24 29.66 59.80
N VAL A 1162 -17.98 29.58 58.68
CA VAL A 1162 -17.97 30.60 57.62
C VAL A 1162 -19.42 30.97 57.29
N SER A 1163 -19.86 32.14 57.76
CA SER A 1163 -21.24 32.60 57.63
C SER A 1163 -21.71 32.67 56.19
N THR A 1164 -23.01 32.48 55.98
CA THR A 1164 -23.63 32.62 54.65
C THR A 1164 -23.29 33.96 53.99
N ALA A 1165 -23.19 35.04 54.79
CA ALA A 1165 -22.78 36.36 54.31
C ALA A 1165 -21.35 36.35 53.73
N VAL A 1166 -20.38 35.77 54.44
CA VAL A 1166 -19.00 35.64 53.96
C VAL A 1166 -18.94 34.73 52.74
N ARG A 1167 -19.66 33.60 52.73
CA ARG A 1167 -19.73 32.70 51.55
C ARG A 1167 -20.20 33.44 50.30
N SER A 1168 -21.26 34.23 50.42
CA SER A 1168 -21.75 35.06 49.31
C SER A 1168 -20.75 36.13 48.88
N GLN A 1169 -20.02 36.76 49.81
CA GLN A 1169 -18.98 37.74 49.49
C GLN A 1169 -17.79 37.13 48.76
N VAL A 1170 -17.39 35.90 49.13
CA VAL A 1170 -16.34 35.14 48.43
C VAL A 1170 -16.76 34.84 46.99
N MET A 1171 -17.97 34.32 46.78
CA MET A 1171 -18.44 34.00 45.42
C MET A 1171 -18.55 35.26 44.55
N ARG A 1172 -18.98 36.40 45.11
CA ARG A 1172 -18.98 37.68 44.40
C ARG A 1172 -17.58 38.22 44.07
N ALA A 1173 -16.54 37.82 44.81
CA ALA A 1173 -15.17 38.27 44.54
C ALA A 1173 -14.55 37.56 43.34
N ILE A 1174 -15.11 36.42 42.91
CA ILE A 1174 -14.57 35.57 41.84
C ILE A 1174 -15.47 35.48 40.60
N GLN A 1175 -16.72 35.96 40.72
CA GLN A 1175 -17.60 36.31 39.61
C GLN A 1175 -17.10 37.61 38.99
#